data_AF-A0A956G3P0-F1
#
_entry.id   AF-A0A956G3P0-F1
#
_cell.length_a   1.000
_cell.length_b   1.000
_cell.length_c   1.000
_cell.angle_alpha   90.00
_cell.angle_beta   90.00
_cell.angle_gamma   90.00
#
_symmetry.space_group_name_H-M   'P 1'
#
loop_
_entity.id
_entity.type
_entity.pdbx_description
1 polymer ?
#
loop_
_entity_poly.entity_id
_entity_poly.type
_entity_poly.pdbx_seq_one_letter_code
_entity_poly.pdbx_strand_id
1 'polypeptide(L)'
;MAQKHRLRAQRFGSGGLIRPALGAARCIIVALALLFGGCSGDDGGESQTAGPEYERTQAAIESGVRAFRAQASSGSLAGAFEAAAAAMRAADGVVGVSYSQDDDGAHHFVAELEGGILFTMPVRQVAERPDLSAAASPIGARAFASLGKSALPAGKKALFIDLHGFKTNCAQLRTLSEKVGYSAQHIKTAGVDQFKNLDAYSLLYISSHGDYITHKGVDYTAVLTSDMRNPKDDVKYIKSGEFADIQIILSRGVYDVVHENPFVPDNSAYAVTDKFFEKNSNAFAADSLVYVDTCHSTHAASMFMPPPLFRALYGKGVKTYLGWHTSVHNDAATNAANYIFTHLLGEIPSGMIGVAAKKPPIRPYGLTAVLTALEQVKGWNVDKIGCCKAELRIMDMNLGTLDTLLVPNVDSLYVLVDPTDKTQLMDVHGDFGHKPGELLLCESFADRKPTRCSTLNVTEWSDEKVTANLGSDCSKCSGYVVARVDGRVSNGYPLTEWAIDFVLSSAAPATDVGPDVKLEPTVKFRGDIVDERSTPEIKPQKELGEMRVGIGLDSSAKYTFSGTFVGSDGCTYTYEKDKNTGTVKVSAGGTDNFSGTVEILPRDQLAHFKIAFGKKAVATVSGPQGCPPVKEVQVSVSVLFDASVSQYGSFGPIDTTAPGFTIKGTPKAPTCPPDANTPR
;
A
#
# COMPACT_ATOMS: atom_id res chain seq x y z
N MET A 1 32.18 24.82 41.47
CA MET A 1 33.01 23.69 40.99
C MET A 1 32.46 23.31 39.63
N ALA A 2 32.93 23.96 38.55
CA ALA A 2 33.98 23.50 37.62
C ALA A 2 33.47 22.33 36.74
N GLN A 3 33.48 22.34 35.39
CA GLN A 3 34.21 23.19 34.44
C GLN A 3 33.59 23.07 33.03
N LYS A 4 33.72 24.16 32.25
CA LYS A 4 33.36 24.34 30.83
C LYS A 4 34.30 23.57 29.89
N HIS A 5 33.83 23.25 28.68
CA HIS A 5 34.67 23.38 27.48
C HIS A 5 33.88 23.97 26.28
N ARG A 6 34.39 25.12 25.80
CA ARG A 6 34.18 25.69 24.47
C ARG A 6 35.32 25.20 23.58
N LEU A 7 35.08 25.06 22.29
CA LEU A 7 36.10 25.27 21.25
C LEU A 7 35.51 26.06 20.08
N ARG A 8 36.30 27.02 19.63
CA ARG A 8 36.08 28.03 18.59
C ARG A 8 37.41 28.06 17.81
N ALA A 9 37.38 28.00 16.49
CA ALA A 9 38.46 28.48 15.60
C ALA A 9 37.82 28.70 14.21
N GLN A 10 37.61 29.93 13.72
CA GLN A 10 38.50 30.97 13.18
C GLN A 10 39.01 30.73 11.73
N ARG A 11 38.76 31.79 10.93
CA ARG A 11 39.04 32.02 9.51
C ARG A 11 40.51 32.33 9.22
N PHE A 12 40.93 32.04 8.01
CA PHE A 12 41.81 32.82 7.09
C PHE A 12 41.31 32.44 5.67
N GLY A 13 41.21 33.25 4.62
CA GLY A 13 41.82 34.50 4.13
C GLY A 13 41.86 34.33 2.59
N SER A 14 41.03 35.01 1.82
CA SER A 14 41.34 36.22 1.02
C SER A 14 42.12 36.00 -0.29
N GLY A 15 41.54 36.49 -1.40
CA GLY A 15 42.21 36.84 -2.67
C GLY A 15 42.04 35.82 -3.80
N GLY A 16 41.65 36.15 -5.04
CA GLY A 16 41.41 37.43 -5.70
C GLY A 16 40.79 37.22 -7.10
N LEU A 17 40.21 38.29 -7.65
CA LEU A 17 39.66 38.41 -9.00
C LEU A 17 40.72 38.21 -10.10
N ILE A 18 40.37 37.56 -11.23
CA ILE A 18 40.61 38.01 -12.64
C ILE A 18 39.57 37.32 -13.57
N ARG A 19 38.85 38.10 -14.39
CA ARG A 19 38.12 37.71 -15.65
C ARG A 19 39.01 38.07 -16.86
N PRO A 20 38.62 37.85 -18.14
CA PRO A 20 38.15 36.66 -18.87
C PRO A 20 38.91 36.48 -20.24
N ALA A 21 38.71 35.38 -20.97
CA ALA A 21 38.90 35.31 -22.45
C ALA A 21 38.28 33.99 -22.96
N LEU A 22 37.23 33.98 -23.79
CA LEU A 22 37.24 34.11 -25.26
C LEU A 22 38.26 33.18 -25.95
N GLY A 23 37.75 32.10 -26.53
CA GLY A 23 38.48 31.18 -27.40
C GLY A 23 37.48 30.35 -28.23
N ALA A 24 37.08 30.91 -29.36
CA ALA A 24 36.32 30.23 -30.40
C ALA A 24 37.20 29.21 -31.14
N ALA A 25 36.65 28.04 -31.51
CA ALA A 25 36.93 27.41 -32.80
C ALA A 25 36.06 26.16 -33.07
N ARG A 26 35.22 26.31 -34.09
CA ARG A 26 35.01 25.40 -35.24
C ARG A 26 34.22 24.10 -35.07
N CYS A 27 33.02 24.17 -35.66
CA CYS A 27 32.31 23.18 -36.47
C CYS A 27 33.13 21.99 -36.98
N ILE A 28 32.55 20.78 -36.86
CA ILE A 28 32.33 19.87 -37.99
C ILE A 28 30.95 19.21 -37.81
N ILE A 29 30.07 19.43 -38.79
CA ILE A 29 28.89 18.61 -39.08
C ILE A 29 29.38 17.46 -39.97
N VAL A 30 29.16 16.20 -39.58
CA VAL A 30 29.00 15.10 -40.55
C VAL A 30 27.95 14.10 -40.05
N ALA A 31 26.86 14.10 -40.80
CA ALA A 31 25.97 13.01 -41.19
C ALA A 31 25.93 11.71 -40.36
N LEU A 32 24.74 11.49 -39.80
CA LEU A 32 24.18 10.21 -39.44
C LEU A 32 23.93 9.37 -40.71
N ALA A 33 24.62 8.24 -40.85
CA ALA A 33 24.25 7.17 -41.76
C ALA A 33 24.60 5.82 -41.13
N LEU A 34 23.56 5.03 -40.90
CA LEU A 34 23.47 3.56 -40.88
C LEU A 34 24.78 2.77 -40.73
N LEU A 35 24.85 1.92 -39.70
CA LEU A 35 25.35 0.55 -39.82
C LEU A 35 24.95 -0.24 -38.56
N PHE A 36 24.17 -1.30 -38.77
CA PHE A 36 24.10 -2.44 -37.86
C PHE A 36 25.51 -3.03 -37.76
N GLY A 37 26.12 -2.91 -36.58
CA GLY A 37 27.39 -3.55 -36.25
C GLY A 37 27.21 -4.29 -34.93
N GLY A 38 27.22 -5.62 -34.99
CA GLY A 38 27.25 -6.48 -33.82
C GLY A 38 28.53 -6.21 -33.04
N CYS A 39 28.38 -5.80 -31.79
CA CYS A 39 29.47 -5.77 -30.83
C CYS A 39 29.61 -7.17 -30.20
N SER A 40 30.33 -8.06 -30.87
CA SER A 40 31.08 -9.11 -30.19
C SER A 40 32.32 -8.46 -29.61
N GLY A 41 32.25 -8.06 -28.34
CA GLY A 41 33.44 -7.69 -27.58
C GLY A 41 34.34 -8.91 -27.48
N ASP A 42 35.49 -8.84 -28.15
CA ASP A 42 36.56 -9.83 -28.10
C ASP A 42 37.29 -9.66 -26.77
N ASP A 43 36.67 -10.13 -25.69
CA ASP A 43 37.37 -10.42 -24.45
C ASP A 43 38.30 -11.59 -24.76
N GLY A 44 39.62 -11.34 -24.77
CA GLY A 44 40.67 -12.34 -25.02
C GLY A 44 40.67 -13.48 -23.99
N GLY A 45 39.62 -14.29 -24.02
CA GLY A 45 39.42 -15.44 -23.17
C GLY A 45 40.41 -16.50 -23.58
N GLU A 46 41.37 -16.77 -22.70
CA GLU A 46 42.00 -18.09 -22.66
C GLU A 46 40.87 -19.13 -22.79
N SER A 47 40.90 -19.89 -23.88
CA SER A 47 40.04 -21.05 -24.07
C SER A 47 40.38 -22.03 -22.96
N GLN A 48 39.72 -21.89 -21.81
CA GLN A 48 39.73 -22.90 -20.77
C GLN A 48 39.01 -24.10 -21.36
N THR A 49 39.78 -25.03 -21.89
CA THR A 49 39.29 -26.34 -22.32
C THR A 49 38.50 -26.94 -21.16
N ALA A 50 37.28 -27.39 -21.43
CA ALA A 50 36.44 -28.02 -20.43
C ALA A 50 37.23 -29.13 -19.72
N GLY A 51 37.23 -29.13 -18.38
CA GLY A 51 37.89 -30.19 -17.63
C GLY A 51 37.19 -31.54 -17.87
N PRO A 52 37.90 -32.67 -17.69
CA PRO A 52 37.34 -34.00 -17.93
C PRO A 52 36.09 -34.28 -17.08
N GLU A 53 35.98 -33.69 -15.89
CA GLU A 53 34.79 -33.77 -15.04
C GLU A 53 33.56 -33.15 -15.72
N TYR A 54 33.68 -31.94 -16.27
CA TYR A 54 32.58 -31.28 -16.98
C TYR A 54 32.11 -32.12 -18.17
N GLU A 55 33.05 -32.64 -18.97
CA GLU A 55 32.74 -33.45 -20.15
C GLU A 55 32.00 -34.74 -19.78
N ARG A 56 32.44 -35.43 -18.72
CA ARG A 56 31.74 -36.62 -18.19
C ARG A 56 30.32 -36.28 -17.74
N THR A 57 30.16 -35.25 -16.91
CA THR A 57 28.85 -34.82 -16.40
C THR A 57 27.92 -34.35 -17.54
N GLN A 58 28.44 -33.63 -18.53
CA GLN A 58 27.67 -33.22 -19.72
C GLN A 58 27.28 -34.43 -20.58
N ALA A 59 28.17 -35.40 -20.80
CA ALA A 59 27.86 -36.61 -21.54
C ALA A 59 26.76 -37.44 -20.83
N ALA A 60 26.80 -37.54 -19.50
CA ALA A 60 25.77 -38.21 -18.71
C ALA A 60 24.40 -37.51 -18.83
N ILE A 61 24.36 -36.18 -18.68
CA ILE A 61 23.12 -35.40 -18.84
C ILE A 61 22.56 -35.53 -20.26
N GLU A 62 23.38 -35.38 -21.29
CA GLU A 62 22.93 -35.50 -22.68
C GLU A 62 22.49 -36.93 -23.03
N SER A 63 23.09 -37.96 -22.43
CA SER A 63 22.62 -39.34 -22.55
C SER A 63 21.21 -39.50 -22.00
N GLY A 64 20.97 -39.02 -20.77
CA GLY A 64 19.66 -39.03 -20.13
C GLY A 64 18.60 -38.27 -20.92
N VAL A 65 18.90 -37.03 -21.33
CA VAL A 65 17.96 -36.18 -22.08
C VAL A 65 17.67 -36.75 -23.47
N ARG A 66 18.66 -37.33 -24.15
CA ARG A 66 18.44 -38.00 -25.44
C ARG A 66 17.50 -39.20 -25.29
N ALA A 67 17.72 -40.03 -24.27
CA ALA A 67 16.85 -41.16 -23.98
C ALA A 67 15.42 -40.70 -23.64
N PHE A 68 15.30 -39.64 -22.82
CA PHE A 68 14.01 -39.00 -22.55
C PHE A 68 13.31 -38.60 -23.85
N ARG A 69 13.96 -37.80 -24.70
CA ARG A 69 13.38 -37.27 -25.95
C ARG A 69 12.95 -38.40 -26.90
N ALA A 70 13.77 -39.44 -27.02
CA ALA A 70 13.46 -40.60 -27.86
C ALA A 70 12.16 -41.27 -27.41
N GLN A 71 12.00 -41.46 -26.09
CA GLN A 71 10.85 -42.16 -25.52
C GLN A 71 9.60 -41.26 -25.40
N ALA A 72 9.77 -39.96 -25.11
CA ALA A 72 8.67 -39.00 -25.00
C ALA A 72 7.89 -38.84 -26.31
N SER A 73 8.54 -39.05 -27.46
CA SER A 73 7.91 -38.97 -28.78
C SER A 73 6.94 -40.13 -29.10
N SER A 74 7.02 -41.23 -28.36
CA SER A 74 6.32 -42.48 -28.67
C SER A 74 5.66 -43.16 -27.45
N GLY A 75 5.73 -42.53 -26.27
CA GLY A 75 5.38 -43.18 -25.00
C GLY A 75 4.83 -42.21 -23.96
N SER A 76 4.56 -42.74 -22.76
CA SER A 76 4.14 -41.94 -21.62
C SER A 76 5.31 -41.14 -21.04
N LEU A 77 5.00 -40.04 -20.36
CA LEU A 77 5.98 -39.23 -19.64
C LEU A 77 6.74 -40.07 -18.59
N ALA A 78 6.04 -40.98 -17.90
CA ALA A 78 6.65 -41.92 -16.99
C ALA A 78 7.70 -42.82 -17.68
N GLY A 79 7.35 -43.41 -18.82
CA GLY A 79 8.29 -44.23 -19.60
C GLY A 79 9.49 -43.41 -20.08
N ALA A 80 9.30 -42.14 -20.43
CA ALA A 80 10.39 -41.26 -20.83
C ALA A 80 11.37 -40.98 -19.68
N PHE A 81 10.87 -40.75 -18.47
CA PHE A 81 11.72 -40.60 -17.29
C PHE A 81 12.41 -41.91 -16.89
N GLU A 82 11.75 -43.06 -17.01
CA GLU A 82 12.37 -44.37 -16.78
C GLU A 82 13.53 -44.61 -17.76
N ALA A 83 13.34 -44.27 -19.04
CA ALA A 83 14.38 -44.35 -20.06
C ALA A 83 15.55 -43.41 -19.77
N ALA A 84 15.27 -42.16 -19.36
CA ALA A 84 16.27 -41.21 -18.93
C ALA A 84 17.07 -41.75 -17.73
N ALA A 85 16.38 -42.33 -16.74
CA ALA A 85 17.01 -42.87 -15.55
C ALA A 85 17.91 -44.06 -15.88
N ALA A 86 17.46 -44.97 -16.75
CA ALA A 86 18.26 -46.10 -17.21
C ALA A 86 19.52 -45.64 -17.96
N ALA A 87 19.38 -44.66 -18.85
CA ALA A 87 20.51 -44.11 -19.61
C ALA A 87 21.53 -43.40 -18.71
N MET A 88 21.09 -42.65 -17.70
CA MET A 88 22.00 -42.01 -16.74
C MET A 88 22.68 -43.03 -15.82
N ARG A 89 21.99 -44.08 -15.35
CA ARG A 89 22.62 -45.14 -14.53
C ARG A 89 23.75 -45.87 -15.28
N ALA A 90 23.68 -45.93 -16.61
CA ALA A 90 24.70 -46.55 -17.44
C ALA A 90 25.84 -45.59 -17.84
N ALA A 91 25.70 -44.29 -17.56
CA ALA A 91 26.69 -43.29 -17.94
C ALA A 91 27.83 -43.20 -16.91
N ASP A 92 29.04 -42.92 -17.41
CA ASP A 92 30.20 -42.68 -16.56
C ASP A 92 30.03 -41.41 -15.71
N GLY A 93 30.56 -41.43 -14.49
CA GLY A 93 30.46 -40.32 -13.53
C GLY A 93 29.08 -40.13 -12.88
N VAL A 94 28.14 -41.08 -13.02
CA VAL A 94 26.84 -41.07 -12.31
C VAL A 94 26.93 -41.93 -11.05
N VAL A 95 26.66 -41.34 -9.88
CA VAL A 95 26.72 -41.99 -8.57
C VAL A 95 25.39 -42.66 -8.23
N GLY A 96 24.28 -42.01 -8.56
CA GLY A 96 22.95 -42.53 -8.27
C GLY A 96 21.86 -41.85 -9.08
N VAL A 97 20.76 -42.56 -9.35
CA VAL A 97 19.60 -42.00 -10.04
C VAL A 97 18.31 -42.50 -9.40
N SER A 98 17.49 -41.56 -8.95
CA SER A 98 16.14 -41.80 -8.47
C SER A 98 15.12 -41.17 -9.40
N TYR A 99 14.09 -41.94 -9.72
CA TYR A 99 12.89 -41.46 -10.39
C TYR A 99 11.69 -42.02 -9.63
N SER A 100 10.74 -41.14 -9.33
CA SER A 100 9.44 -41.52 -8.77
C SER A 100 8.35 -40.63 -9.34
N GLN A 101 7.12 -41.12 -9.29
CA GLN A 101 5.91 -40.34 -9.52
C GLN A 101 5.13 -40.32 -8.22
N ASP A 102 4.68 -39.16 -7.76
CA ASP A 102 3.83 -39.06 -6.57
C ASP A 102 2.36 -39.33 -6.90
N ASP A 103 1.53 -39.36 -5.85
CA ASP A 103 0.09 -39.63 -5.97
C ASP A 103 -0.66 -38.57 -6.77
N ASP A 104 -0.11 -37.35 -6.88
CA ASP A 104 -0.63 -36.25 -7.69
C ASP A 104 -0.15 -36.33 -9.16
N GLY A 105 0.62 -37.36 -9.50
CA GLY A 105 1.17 -37.60 -10.83
C GLY A 105 2.40 -36.77 -11.15
N ALA A 106 2.95 -36.01 -10.20
CA ALA A 106 4.16 -35.22 -10.42
C ALA A 106 5.39 -36.13 -10.49
N HIS A 107 6.25 -35.86 -11.48
CA HIS A 107 7.45 -36.64 -11.74
C HIS A 107 8.66 -36.02 -11.05
N HIS A 108 9.33 -36.82 -10.22
CA HIS A 108 10.51 -36.44 -9.46
C HIS A 108 11.72 -37.19 -10.01
N PHE A 109 12.57 -36.50 -10.77
CA PHE A 109 13.79 -37.06 -11.35
C PHE A 109 15.02 -36.39 -10.74
N VAL A 110 15.90 -37.19 -10.15
CA VAL A 110 17.16 -36.72 -9.55
C VAL A 110 18.29 -37.68 -9.92
N ALA A 111 19.38 -37.12 -10.41
CA ALA A 111 20.64 -37.84 -10.59
C ALA A 111 21.74 -37.17 -9.75
N GLU A 112 22.48 -37.98 -9.00
CA GLU A 112 23.71 -37.59 -8.30
C GLU A 112 24.88 -37.95 -9.21
N LEU A 113 25.70 -36.96 -9.54
CA LEU A 113 26.86 -37.07 -10.40
C LEU A 113 28.14 -36.87 -9.56
N GLU A 114 29.29 -37.25 -10.11
CA GLU A 114 30.59 -36.97 -9.49
C GLU A 114 30.74 -35.49 -9.11
N GLY A 115 31.51 -35.23 -8.04
CA GLY A 115 31.66 -33.88 -7.49
C GLY A 115 30.47 -33.41 -6.65
N GLY A 116 29.49 -34.30 -6.37
CA GLY A 116 28.30 -33.98 -5.57
C GLY A 116 27.25 -33.18 -6.33
N ILE A 117 27.33 -33.13 -7.66
CA ILE A 117 26.38 -32.39 -8.50
C ILE A 117 25.04 -33.13 -8.51
N LEU A 118 23.98 -32.47 -8.06
CA LEU A 118 22.62 -32.94 -8.29
C LEU A 118 22.06 -32.36 -9.58
N PHE A 119 21.49 -33.21 -10.41
CA PHE A 119 20.79 -32.84 -11.64
C PHE A 119 19.32 -33.24 -11.57
N THR A 120 18.42 -32.30 -11.88
CA THR A 120 16.97 -32.53 -11.90
C THR A 120 16.34 -32.22 -13.26
N MET A 121 15.23 -32.90 -13.53
CA MET A 121 14.42 -32.71 -14.73
C MET A 121 12.96 -32.44 -14.34
N PRO A 122 12.63 -31.26 -13.76
CA PRO A 122 11.28 -30.96 -13.31
C PRO A 122 10.32 -30.84 -14.49
N VAL A 123 9.12 -31.40 -14.34
CA VAL A 123 8.05 -31.23 -15.33
C VAL A 123 7.39 -29.87 -15.16
N ARG A 124 7.24 -29.15 -16.27
CA ARG A 124 6.64 -27.83 -16.39
C ARG A 124 5.50 -27.93 -17.37
N GLN A 125 4.28 -27.79 -16.88
CA GLN A 125 3.12 -27.82 -17.76
C GLN A 125 2.88 -26.46 -18.40
N VAL A 126 2.56 -26.47 -19.70
CA VAL A 126 2.28 -25.29 -20.53
C VAL A 126 1.03 -25.56 -21.38
N ALA A 127 0.07 -24.62 -21.41
CA ALA A 127 -1.36 -25.00 -21.40
C ALA A 127 -2.26 -24.88 -22.66
N GLU A 128 -2.16 -23.92 -23.58
CA GLU A 128 -3.36 -23.32 -24.23
C GLU A 128 -4.42 -24.28 -24.88
N ARG A 129 -5.76 -24.16 -24.77
CA ARG A 129 -6.74 -23.16 -24.23
C ARG A 129 -7.56 -23.72 -23.03
N PRO A 130 -8.01 -22.88 -22.07
CA PRO A 130 -8.91 -23.32 -21.00
C PRO A 130 -10.39 -23.28 -21.42
N ASP A 131 -11.10 -24.39 -21.21
CA ASP A 131 -12.56 -24.42 -21.02
C ASP A 131 -12.85 -24.05 -19.55
N LEU A 132 -13.53 -22.91 -19.36
CA LEU A 132 -13.73 -22.28 -18.06
C LEU A 132 -15.03 -22.75 -17.36
N SER A 133 -15.37 -24.04 -17.44
CA SER A 133 -16.56 -24.59 -16.78
C SER A 133 -16.21 -25.60 -15.67
N ALA A 134 -15.45 -25.18 -14.67
CA ALA A 134 -15.42 -25.87 -13.39
C ALA A 134 -15.30 -24.86 -12.24
N ALA A 135 -16.41 -24.62 -11.55
CA ALA A 135 -16.39 -23.93 -10.27
C ALA A 135 -15.61 -24.81 -9.27
N ALA A 136 -14.45 -24.33 -8.83
CA ALA A 136 -13.79 -24.90 -7.67
C ALA A 136 -14.67 -24.68 -6.44
N SER A 137 -14.90 -25.74 -5.68
CA SER A 137 -15.46 -25.62 -4.33
C SER A 137 -14.56 -24.71 -3.49
N PRO A 138 -15.13 -23.77 -2.70
CA PRO A 138 -14.33 -22.97 -1.79
C PRO A 138 -13.67 -23.90 -0.77
N ILE A 139 -12.35 -24.01 -0.85
CA ILE A 139 -11.56 -24.58 0.24
C ILE A 139 -11.74 -23.61 1.41
N GLY A 140 -12.13 -24.16 2.56
CA GLY A 140 -12.75 -23.41 3.65
C GLY A 140 -11.99 -22.14 4.01
N ALA A 141 -12.72 -21.01 4.00
CA ALA A 141 -12.24 -19.74 4.49
C ALA A 141 -11.54 -19.94 5.84
N ARG A 142 -10.21 -19.86 5.86
CA ARG A 142 -9.51 -19.65 7.12
C ARG A 142 -9.96 -18.28 7.59
N ALA A 143 -10.74 -18.24 8.66
CA ALA A 143 -11.08 -17.00 9.31
C ALA A 143 -9.76 -16.36 9.75
N PHE A 144 -9.31 -15.34 9.02
CA PHE A 144 -8.29 -14.42 9.50
C PHE A 144 -8.92 -13.71 10.72
N ALA A 145 -8.66 -14.23 11.92
CA ALA A 145 -9.12 -13.62 13.15
C ALA A 145 -8.58 -12.19 13.25
N SER A 146 -9.33 -11.33 13.94
CA SER A 146 -9.12 -9.88 14.07
C SER A 146 -7.66 -9.43 14.17
N LEU A 147 -7.36 -8.39 13.40
CA LEU A 147 -6.07 -7.77 13.11
C LEU A 147 -5.16 -7.63 14.34
N GLY A 148 -4.02 -8.30 14.28
CA GLY A 148 -2.87 -7.92 15.10
C GLY A 148 -2.27 -6.59 14.63
N LYS A 149 -1.36 -6.02 15.41
CA LYS A 149 -0.75 -4.70 15.14
C LYS A 149 -0.25 -4.58 13.70
N SER A 150 -0.55 -3.50 13.00
CA SER A 150 -0.01 -3.30 11.65
C SER A 150 1.49 -2.92 11.73
N ALA A 151 2.34 -3.42 10.83
CA ALA A 151 3.77 -3.10 10.83
C ALA A 151 4.33 -2.85 9.44
N LEU A 152 5.21 -1.84 9.36
CA LEU A 152 5.97 -1.49 8.17
C LEU A 152 7.36 -2.15 8.21
N PRO A 153 7.85 -2.72 7.09
CA PRO A 153 9.22 -3.23 7.01
C PRO A 153 10.22 -2.19 7.51
N ALA A 154 11.17 -2.60 8.36
CA ALA A 154 12.08 -1.67 9.01
C ALA A 154 13.06 -0.97 8.05
N GLY A 155 13.36 -1.58 6.90
CA GLY A 155 14.15 -0.97 5.83
C GLY A 155 13.31 -0.59 4.60
N LYS A 156 13.95 0.12 3.67
CA LYS A 156 13.31 0.68 2.45
C LYS A 156 13.87 0.13 1.15
N LYS A 157 14.82 -0.80 1.22
CA LYS A 157 15.36 -1.43 0.01
C LYS A 157 14.37 -2.50 -0.45
N ALA A 158 14.03 -2.44 -1.73
CA ALA A 158 13.19 -3.45 -2.38
C ALA A 158 13.95 -4.08 -3.55
N LEU A 159 13.76 -5.38 -3.78
CA LEU A 159 14.33 -6.09 -4.91
C LEU A 159 13.25 -6.92 -5.60
N PHE A 160 13.17 -6.74 -6.92
CA PHE A 160 12.31 -7.50 -7.81
C PHE A 160 13.21 -8.28 -8.76
N ILE A 161 13.12 -9.61 -8.76
CA ILE A 161 13.86 -10.51 -9.64
C ILE A 161 12.85 -11.17 -10.57
N ASP A 162 13.08 -11.13 -11.88
CA ASP A 162 12.45 -12.04 -12.83
C ASP A 162 13.48 -12.82 -13.64
N LEU A 163 13.14 -14.06 -13.96
CA LEU A 163 13.90 -14.87 -14.90
C LEU A 163 13.58 -14.53 -16.35
N HIS A 164 14.57 -14.75 -17.22
CA HIS A 164 14.38 -14.62 -18.64
C HIS A 164 13.30 -15.60 -19.15
N GLY A 165 12.35 -15.09 -19.94
CA GLY A 165 11.25 -15.87 -20.50
C GLY A 165 9.94 -15.81 -19.71
N PHE A 166 9.95 -15.26 -18.48
CA PHE A 166 8.72 -15.01 -17.74
C PHE A 166 8.09 -13.66 -18.11
N LYS A 167 6.79 -13.68 -18.40
CA LYS A 167 6.01 -12.45 -18.53
C LYS A 167 5.65 -11.96 -17.12
N THR A 168 6.53 -11.18 -16.50
CA THR A 168 6.27 -10.56 -15.19
C THR A 168 6.00 -9.06 -15.32
N ASN A 169 5.51 -8.43 -14.24
CA ASN A 169 5.40 -6.98 -14.13
C ASN A 169 6.42 -6.39 -13.15
N CYS A 170 7.57 -7.06 -12.92
CA CYS A 170 8.59 -6.60 -11.96
C CYS A 170 9.02 -5.15 -12.18
N ALA A 171 9.16 -4.70 -13.43
CA ALA A 171 9.53 -3.33 -13.76
C ALA A 171 8.46 -2.30 -13.29
N GLN A 172 7.18 -2.63 -13.47
CA GLN A 172 6.06 -1.81 -13.02
C GLN A 172 5.93 -1.85 -11.50
N LEU A 173 6.09 -3.01 -10.86
CA LEU A 173 6.07 -3.16 -9.40
C LEU A 173 7.21 -2.39 -8.72
N ARG A 174 8.42 -2.41 -9.30
CA ARG A 174 9.55 -1.57 -8.90
C ARG A 174 9.16 -0.09 -8.96
N THR A 175 8.62 0.35 -10.10
CA THR A 175 8.22 1.76 -10.29
C THR A 175 7.16 2.19 -9.28
N LEU A 176 6.18 1.32 -9.00
CA LEU A 176 5.14 1.58 -8.00
C LEU A 176 5.73 1.69 -6.58
N SER A 177 6.68 0.83 -6.24
CA SER A 177 7.38 0.87 -4.95
C SER A 177 8.21 2.14 -4.77
N GLU A 178 8.87 2.61 -5.84
CA GLU A 178 9.62 3.89 -5.82
C GLU A 178 8.72 5.09 -5.59
N LYS A 179 7.52 5.11 -6.20
CA LYS A 179 6.55 6.21 -6.00
C LYS A 179 6.17 6.43 -4.55
N VAL A 180 6.18 5.36 -3.75
CA VAL A 180 5.79 5.41 -2.34
C VAL A 180 6.97 5.44 -1.36
N GLY A 181 8.21 5.54 -1.87
CA GLY A 181 9.40 5.81 -1.05
C GLY A 181 10.38 4.64 -0.85
N TYR A 182 10.24 3.53 -1.57
CA TYR A 182 11.26 2.48 -1.58
C TYR A 182 12.43 2.82 -2.51
N SER A 183 13.63 2.38 -2.13
CA SER A 183 14.78 2.26 -3.03
C SER A 183 14.71 0.89 -3.71
N ALA A 184 13.98 0.81 -4.82
CA ALA A 184 13.70 -0.45 -5.49
C ALA A 184 14.69 -0.76 -6.63
N GLN A 185 15.04 -2.03 -6.77
CA GLN A 185 15.86 -2.55 -7.88
C GLN A 185 15.10 -3.62 -8.65
N HIS A 186 15.35 -3.73 -9.95
CA HIS A 186 14.81 -4.79 -10.80
C HIS A 186 15.96 -5.49 -11.54
N ILE A 187 16.06 -6.82 -11.39
CA ILE A 187 17.06 -7.66 -12.05
C ILE A 187 16.32 -8.64 -12.98
N LYS A 188 16.60 -8.54 -14.29
CA LYS A 188 15.99 -9.38 -15.36
C LYS A 188 16.65 -10.72 -15.61
N THR A 189 17.87 -10.87 -15.11
CA THR A 189 18.74 -12.02 -15.30
C THR A 189 19.55 -12.17 -14.02
N ALA A 190 18.92 -12.76 -13.01
CA ALA A 190 19.58 -13.05 -11.74
C ALA A 190 20.32 -14.39 -11.87
N GLY A 191 21.64 -14.32 -11.98
CA GLY A 191 22.52 -15.46 -11.79
C GLY A 191 22.66 -15.85 -10.32
N VAL A 192 23.44 -16.90 -10.04
CA VAL A 192 23.64 -17.44 -8.69
C VAL A 192 24.12 -16.36 -7.72
N ASP A 193 25.06 -15.52 -8.14
CA ASP A 193 25.66 -14.51 -7.27
C ASP A 193 24.67 -13.40 -6.87
N GLN A 194 23.62 -13.13 -7.67
CA GLN A 194 22.57 -12.16 -7.34
C GLN A 194 21.62 -12.64 -6.23
N PHE A 195 21.60 -13.94 -5.91
CA PHE A 195 20.84 -14.49 -4.77
C PHE A 195 21.61 -14.41 -3.44
N LYS A 196 22.83 -13.86 -3.44
CA LYS A 196 23.59 -13.61 -2.20
C LYS A 196 23.16 -12.29 -1.56
N ASN A 197 23.20 -12.23 -0.23
CA ASN A 197 22.92 -11.02 0.56
C ASN A 197 21.51 -10.43 0.34
N LEU A 198 20.51 -11.28 0.10
CA LEU A 198 19.12 -10.83 -0.07
C LEU A 198 18.52 -10.22 1.20
N ASP A 199 19.14 -10.47 2.36
CA ASP A 199 18.82 -9.85 3.65
C ASP A 199 18.96 -8.32 3.65
N ALA A 200 19.68 -7.75 2.68
CA ALA A 200 19.77 -6.31 2.50
C ALA A 200 18.44 -5.66 2.08
N TYR A 201 17.44 -6.44 1.68
CA TYR A 201 16.15 -5.97 1.18
C TYR A 201 15.03 -6.31 2.16
N SER A 202 14.20 -5.31 2.49
CA SER A 202 13.05 -5.48 3.38
C SER A 202 11.77 -5.84 2.62
N LEU A 203 11.77 -5.64 1.30
CA LEU A 203 10.77 -6.14 0.38
C LEU A 203 11.47 -6.92 -0.73
N LEU A 204 11.19 -8.21 -0.85
CA LEU A 204 11.78 -9.08 -1.85
C LEU A 204 10.69 -9.81 -2.63
N TYR A 205 10.71 -9.67 -3.95
CA TYR A 205 9.87 -10.43 -4.88
C TYR A 205 10.74 -11.18 -5.87
N ILE A 206 10.61 -12.50 -5.91
CA ILE A 206 11.35 -13.39 -6.81
C ILE A 206 10.33 -14.11 -7.68
N SER A 207 10.27 -13.79 -8.97
CA SER A 207 9.46 -14.49 -9.96
C SER A 207 10.34 -15.38 -10.83
N SER A 208 10.20 -16.69 -10.65
CA SER A 208 11.10 -17.68 -11.24
C SER A 208 10.42 -19.05 -11.36
N HIS A 209 11.04 -19.99 -12.07
CA HIS A 209 10.74 -21.39 -11.85
C HIS A 209 11.30 -21.86 -10.51
N GLY A 210 10.62 -22.83 -9.92
CA GLY A 210 11.07 -23.54 -8.74
C GLY A 210 10.97 -25.05 -8.93
N ASP A 211 11.66 -25.77 -8.06
CA ASP A 211 11.66 -27.23 -8.03
C ASP A 211 11.56 -27.71 -6.57
N TYR A 212 11.05 -28.91 -6.38
CA TYR A 212 10.99 -29.59 -5.10
C TYR A 212 11.65 -30.95 -5.21
N ILE A 213 12.62 -31.21 -4.34
CA ILE A 213 13.54 -32.33 -4.52
C ILE A 213 13.69 -33.06 -3.20
N THR A 214 13.43 -34.36 -3.20
CA THR A 214 13.80 -35.23 -2.08
C THR A 214 15.08 -35.98 -2.43
N HIS A 215 16.16 -35.72 -1.70
CA HIS A 215 17.44 -36.40 -1.87
C HIS A 215 17.92 -36.97 -0.53
N LYS A 216 18.17 -38.29 -0.50
CA LYS A 216 18.60 -39.03 0.71
C LYS A 216 17.65 -38.80 1.91
N GLY A 217 16.35 -38.72 1.65
CA GLY A 217 15.31 -38.51 2.67
C GLY A 217 15.22 -37.08 3.20
N VAL A 218 15.91 -36.12 2.58
CA VAL A 218 15.84 -34.69 2.92
C VAL A 218 15.19 -33.95 1.76
N ASP A 219 14.26 -33.07 2.09
CA ASP A 219 13.55 -32.23 1.13
C ASP A 219 14.24 -30.88 0.96
N TYR A 220 14.33 -30.45 -0.29
CA TYR A 220 14.92 -29.20 -0.73
C TYR A 220 13.94 -28.45 -1.63
N THR A 221 14.00 -27.13 -1.57
CA THR A 221 13.32 -26.26 -2.55
C THR A 221 14.39 -25.53 -3.34
N ALA A 222 14.32 -25.61 -4.66
CA ALA A 222 15.25 -24.91 -5.54
C ALA A 222 14.57 -23.76 -6.29
N VAL A 223 15.29 -22.66 -6.47
CA VAL A 223 14.90 -21.50 -7.27
C VAL A 223 15.84 -21.42 -8.46
N LEU A 224 15.29 -21.51 -9.66
CA LEU A 224 16.09 -21.45 -10.88
C LEU A 224 16.75 -20.07 -11.03
N THR A 225 17.96 -20.04 -11.59
CA THR A 225 18.70 -18.80 -11.91
C THR A 225 18.73 -18.58 -13.42
N SER A 226 19.19 -17.41 -13.88
CA SER A 226 19.43 -17.16 -15.30
C SER A 226 20.76 -17.70 -15.80
N ASP A 227 21.63 -18.18 -14.91
CA ASP A 227 22.93 -18.70 -15.31
C ASP A 227 22.76 -20.06 -15.96
N MET A 228 23.14 -20.13 -17.23
CA MET A 228 23.22 -21.40 -17.95
C MET A 228 24.50 -22.12 -17.54
N ARG A 229 24.40 -23.45 -17.46
CA ARG A 229 25.53 -24.31 -17.09
C ARG A 229 26.72 -24.08 -18.01
N ASN A 230 27.93 -23.97 -17.44
CA ASN A 230 29.17 -23.88 -18.20
C ASN A 230 30.36 -24.49 -17.42
N PRO A 231 31.47 -24.84 -18.10
CA PRO A 231 32.60 -25.53 -17.45
C PRO A 231 33.27 -24.71 -16.34
N LYS A 232 33.36 -23.39 -16.51
CA LYS A 232 34.05 -22.51 -15.57
C LYS A 232 33.31 -22.47 -14.23
N ASP A 233 31.99 -22.32 -14.28
CA ASP A 233 31.15 -22.27 -13.08
C ASP A 233 31.02 -23.65 -12.43
N ASP A 234 30.98 -24.74 -13.19
CA ASP A 234 31.02 -26.09 -12.61
C ASP A 234 32.29 -26.29 -11.77
N VAL A 235 33.46 -25.94 -12.31
CA VAL A 235 34.74 -26.02 -11.58
C VAL A 235 34.74 -25.10 -10.35
N LYS A 236 34.15 -23.89 -10.45
CA LYS A 236 33.99 -22.96 -9.32
C LYS A 236 33.19 -23.62 -8.19
N TYR A 237 32.02 -24.18 -8.51
CA TYR A 237 31.06 -24.72 -7.54
C TYR A 237 31.49 -26.07 -6.96
N ILE A 238 32.21 -26.90 -7.73
CA ILE A 238 32.85 -28.12 -7.20
C ILE A 238 33.92 -27.73 -6.18
N LYS A 239 34.82 -26.80 -6.53
CA LYS A 239 35.92 -26.38 -5.66
C LYS A 239 35.45 -25.66 -4.39
N SER A 240 34.36 -24.90 -4.47
CA SER A 240 33.77 -24.22 -3.30
C SER A 240 32.95 -25.16 -2.40
N GLY A 241 32.68 -26.39 -2.85
CA GLY A 241 31.81 -27.35 -2.16
C GLY A 241 30.32 -27.03 -2.28
N GLU A 242 29.93 -26.01 -3.06
CA GLU A 242 28.53 -25.58 -3.17
C GLU A 242 27.62 -26.65 -3.79
N PHE A 243 28.14 -27.49 -4.67
CA PHE A 243 27.41 -28.67 -5.16
C PHE A 243 27.26 -29.76 -4.09
N ALA A 244 28.37 -30.13 -3.43
CA ALA A 244 28.37 -31.18 -2.42
C ALA A 244 27.48 -30.84 -1.20
N ASP A 245 27.40 -29.55 -0.85
CA ASP A 245 26.50 -29.03 0.18
C ASP A 245 25.05 -28.82 -0.31
N ILE A 246 24.76 -29.15 -1.57
CA ILE A 246 23.46 -28.99 -2.24
C ILE A 246 22.99 -27.52 -2.21
N GLN A 247 23.90 -26.55 -2.13
CA GLN A 247 23.55 -25.13 -2.22
C GLN A 247 23.19 -24.77 -3.66
N ILE A 248 23.89 -25.37 -4.62
CA ILE A 248 23.64 -25.19 -6.05
C ILE A 248 23.34 -26.57 -6.64
N ILE A 249 22.40 -26.62 -7.56
CA ILE A 249 22.09 -27.80 -8.36
C ILE A 249 21.98 -27.43 -9.84
N LEU A 250 21.97 -28.45 -10.69
CA LEU A 250 21.63 -28.32 -12.10
C LEU A 250 20.17 -28.68 -12.32
N SER A 251 19.44 -27.88 -13.08
CA SER A 251 18.05 -28.17 -13.45
C SER A 251 17.84 -27.97 -14.94
N ARG A 252 17.08 -28.88 -15.55
CA ARG A 252 16.67 -28.80 -16.96
C ARG A 252 15.20 -29.17 -17.09
N GLY A 253 14.35 -28.14 -17.16
CA GLY A 253 12.91 -28.31 -17.20
C GLY A 253 12.44 -29.13 -18.41
N VAL A 254 11.50 -30.03 -18.18
CA VAL A 254 10.75 -30.75 -19.20
C VAL A 254 9.44 -30.01 -19.41
N TYR A 255 9.19 -29.49 -20.60
CA TYR A 255 7.96 -28.78 -20.92
C TYR A 255 6.93 -29.76 -21.48
N ASP A 256 5.92 -30.05 -20.67
CA ASP A 256 4.76 -30.85 -21.05
C ASP A 256 3.68 -29.91 -21.62
N VAL A 257 3.60 -29.88 -22.95
CA VAL A 257 2.70 -28.99 -23.68
C VAL A 257 1.44 -29.76 -24.03
N VAL A 258 0.27 -29.21 -23.68
CA VAL A 258 -1.01 -29.83 -24.00
C VAL A 258 -1.12 -30.01 -25.52
N HIS A 259 -1.39 -31.26 -25.95
CA HIS A 259 -1.49 -31.69 -27.36
C HIS A 259 -0.20 -31.71 -28.18
N GLU A 260 0.97 -31.55 -27.55
CA GLU A 260 2.26 -31.73 -28.22
C GLU A 260 3.12 -32.75 -27.46
N ASN A 261 4.20 -33.20 -28.11
CA ASN A 261 5.17 -34.03 -27.43
C ASN A 261 5.94 -33.18 -26.41
N PRO A 262 6.15 -33.69 -25.17
CA PRO A 262 6.99 -33.00 -24.21
C PRO A 262 8.37 -32.70 -24.80
N PHE A 263 8.87 -31.48 -24.60
CA PHE A 263 10.20 -31.10 -25.06
C PHE A 263 11.08 -30.68 -23.88
N VAL A 264 12.38 -30.86 -24.06
CA VAL A 264 13.40 -30.45 -23.08
C VAL A 264 14.29 -29.43 -23.79
N PRO A 265 14.57 -28.24 -23.23
CA PRO A 265 15.51 -27.28 -23.81
C PRO A 265 16.89 -27.91 -23.99
N ASP A 266 17.79 -27.31 -24.77
CA ASP A 266 19.12 -27.88 -25.02
C ASP A 266 20.11 -27.73 -23.87
N ASN A 267 19.88 -26.78 -22.96
CA ASN A 267 20.83 -26.43 -21.92
C ASN A 267 20.22 -26.58 -20.52
N SER A 268 21.05 -27.03 -19.57
CA SER A 268 20.74 -26.97 -18.14
C SER A 268 21.06 -25.58 -17.59
N ALA A 269 20.33 -25.17 -16.55
CA ALA A 269 20.61 -23.95 -15.80
C ALA A 269 20.95 -24.27 -14.33
N TYR A 270 21.64 -23.36 -13.65
CA TYR A 270 21.85 -23.48 -12.21
C TYR A 270 20.57 -23.10 -11.45
N ALA A 271 20.32 -23.77 -10.34
CA ALA A 271 19.32 -23.38 -9.36
C ALA A 271 19.96 -23.31 -7.96
N VAL A 272 19.51 -22.34 -7.16
CA VAL A 272 19.93 -22.18 -5.76
C VAL A 272 18.89 -22.79 -4.83
N THR A 273 19.31 -23.54 -3.82
CA THR A 273 18.40 -24.22 -2.89
C THR A 273 18.19 -23.44 -1.60
N ASP A 274 17.29 -23.90 -0.74
CA ASP A 274 17.14 -23.41 0.64
C ASP A 274 18.48 -23.39 1.41
N LYS A 275 19.39 -24.34 1.15
CA LYS A 275 20.75 -24.35 1.73
C LYS A 275 21.62 -23.19 1.28
N PHE A 276 21.45 -22.72 0.04
CA PHE A 276 22.12 -21.52 -0.43
C PHE A 276 21.65 -20.29 0.35
N PHE A 277 20.34 -20.13 0.57
CA PHE A 277 19.79 -19.01 1.34
C PHE A 277 20.22 -19.07 2.81
N GLU A 278 20.25 -20.27 3.42
CA GLU A 278 20.76 -20.48 4.79
C GLU A 278 22.21 -20.02 4.94
N LYS A 279 23.07 -20.26 3.95
CA LYS A 279 24.49 -19.88 4.01
C LYS A 279 24.75 -18.42 3.62
N ASN A 280 24.08 -17.94 2.59
CA ASN A 280 24.41 -16.66 1.92
C ASN A 280 23.52 -15.48 2.34
N SER A 281 22.60 -15.67 3.28
CA SER A 281 21.80 -14.58 3.86
C SER A 281 22.18 -14.35 5.32
N ASN A 282 22.29 -13.09 5.72
CA ASN A 282 22.34 -12.70 7.13
C ASN A 282 20.91 -12.55 7.68
N ALA A 283 20.74 -11.76 8.74
CA ALA A 283 19.42 -11.45 9.27
C ALA A 283 18.70 -10.41 8.39
N PHE A 284 17.51 -10.74 7.93
CA PHE A 284 16.60 -9.80 7.27
C PHE A 284 16.16 -8.70 8.24
N ALA A 285 15.76 -7.56 7.69
CA ALA A 285 15.17 -6.49 8.47
C ALA A 285 13.86 -6.96 9.14
N ALA A 286 13.58 -6.44 10.34
CA ALA A 286 12.31 -6.68 11.00
C ALA A 286 11.12 -6.30 10.09
N ASP A 287 10.05 -7.08 10.19
CA ASP A 287 8.82 -6.92 9.40
C ASP A 287 9.03 -7.01 7.88
N SER A 288 10.10 -7.68 7.43
CA SER A 288 10.34 -7.88 5.99
C SER A 288 9.27 -8.77 5.35
N LEU A 289 8.89 -8.42 4.12
CA LEU A 289 8.05 -9.24 3.26
C LEU A 289 8.90 -9.90 2.16
N VAL A 290 8.84 -11.23 2.10
CA VAL A 290 9.46 -12.02 1.02
C VAL A 290 8.36 -12.80 0.29
N TYR A 291 8.22 -12.53 -1.01
CA TYR A 291 7.33 -13.28 -1.89
C TYR A 291 8.17 -14.02 -2.94
N VAL A 292 8.25 -15.34 -2.77
CA VAL A 292 8.89 -16.25 -3.73
C VAL A 292 7.80 -16.83 -4.63
N ASP A 293 7.60 -16.18 -5.77
CA ASP A 293 6.64 -16.53 -6.81
C ASP A 293 7.24 -17.59 -7.74
N THR A 294 7.44 -18.78 -7.18
CA THR A 294 7.97 -19.96 -7.87
C THR A 294 7.15 -21.19 -7.54
N CYS A 295 7.14 -22.17 -8.45
CA CYS A 295 6.57 -23.49 -8.19
C CYS A 295 7.16 -24.08 -6.90
N HIS A 296 6.32 -24.71 -6.09
CA HIS A 296 6.70 -25.44 -4.87
C HIS A 296 7.42 -24.62 -3.78
N SER A 297 7.42 -23.28 -3.86
CA SER A 297 8.02 -22.39 -2.84
C SER A 297 7.39 -22.51 -1.45
N THR A 298 6.16 -23.02 -1.33
CA THR A 298 5.52 -23.39 -0.06
C THR A 298 5.16 -24.87 0.04
N HIS A 299 5.80 -25.73 -0.75
CA HIS A 299 5.61 -27.18 -0.69
C HIS A 299 6.29 -27.79 0.54
N ALA A 300 5.64 -28.77 1.18
CA ALA A 300 6.22 -29.53 2.28
C ALA A 300 5.77 -30.99 2.16
N ALA A 301 6.68 -31.93 2.45
CA ALA A 301 6.38 -33.37 2.46
C ALA A 301 5.27 -33.77 3.44
N SER A 302 4.98 -32.95 4.45
CA SER A 302 3.86 -33.18 5.35
C SER A 302 3.23 -31.88 5.82
N MET A 303 1.96 -31.94 6.19
CA MET A 303 1.21 -30.81 6.74
C MET A 303 1.82 -30.24 8.04
N PHE A 304 2.66 -31.01 8.73
CA PHE A 304 3.27 -30.63 10.00
C PHE A 304 4.68 -30.05 9.88
N MET A 305 5.29 -30.12 8.70
CA MET A 305 6.63 -29.56 8.49
C MET A 305 6.54 -28.25 7.71
N PRO A 306 7.28 -27.21 8.12
CA PRO A 306 7.42 -26.01 7.30
C PRO A 306 8.16 -26.35 5.99
N PRO A 307 7.79 -25.70 4.87
CA PRO A 307 8.53 -25.81 3.61
C PRO A 307 10.03 -25.52 3.80
N PRO A 308 10.95 -26.22 3.11
CA PRO A 308 12.40 -26.02 3.26
C PRO A 308 12.84 -24.56 3.09
N LEU A 309 12.40 -23.91 2.00
CA LEU A 309 12.75 -22.51 1.73
C LEU A 309 12.17 -21.54 2.76
N PHE A 310 10.92 -21.75 3.17
CA PHE A 310 10.32 -20.96 4.25
C PHE A 310 11.13 -21.09 5.54
N ARG A 311 11.49 -22.31 5.95
CA ARG A 311 12.30 -22.56 7.15
C ARG A 311 13.66 -21.85 7.07
N ALA A 312 14.33 -21.93 5.92
CA ALA A 312 15.61 -21.27 5.69
C ALA A 312 15.49 -19.74 5.88
N LEU A 313 14.52 -19.11 5.22
CA LEU A 313 14.33 -17.66 5.26
C LEU A 313 13.78 -17.17 6.61
N TYR A 314 12.85 -17.92 7.21
CA TYR A 314 12.34 -17.61 8.55
C TYR A 314 13.45 -17.69 9.61
N GLY A 315 14.34 -18.68 9.52
CA GLY A 315 15.53 -18.76 10.36
C GLY A 315 16.49 -17.57 10.21
N LYS A 316 16.32 -16.78 9.14
CA LYS A 316 17.03 -15.51 8.89
C LYS A 316 16.20 -14.27 9.27
N GLY A 317 15.09 -14.43 9.97
CA GLY A 317 14.28 -13.32 10.48
C GLY A 317 13.27 -12.76 9.47
N VAL A 318 13.02 -13.45 8.35
CA VAL A 318 11.89 -13.09 7.47
C VAL A 318 10.59 -13.21 8.25
N LYS A 319 9.83 -12.10 8.30
CA LYS A 319 8.60 -12.05 9.06
C LYS A 319 7.41 -12.61 8.29
N THR A 320 7.27 -12.19 7.04
CA THR A 320 6.16 -12.59 6.18
C THR A 320 6.67 -13.27 4.93
N TYR A 321 6.23 -14.50 4.69
CA TYR A 321 6.60 -15.28 3.52
C TYR A 321 5.36 -15.66 2.69
N LEU A 322 5.43 -15.42 1.39
CA LEU A 322 4.42 -15.85 0.42
C LEU A 322 5.05 -16.77 -0.64
N GLY A 323 4.29 -17.77 -1.08
CA GLY A 323 4.67 -18.62 -2.20
C GLY A 323 3.63 -19.69 -2.54
N TRP A 324 3.84 -20.40 -3.64
CA TRP A 324 2.94 -21.42 -4.18
C TRP A 324 3.28 -22.81 -3.69
N HIS A 325 2.27 -23.57 -3.27
CA HIS A 325 2.53 -24.88 -2.64
C HIS A 325 2.87 -25.98 -3.65
N THR A 326 2.61 -25.74 -4.94
CA THR A 326 2.91 -26.67 -6.03
C THR A 326 3.14 -25.89 -7.32
N SER A 327 3.13 -26.58 -8.46
CA SER A 327 3.28 -26.00 -9.79
C SER A 327 2.15 -25.03 -10.15
N VAL A 328 2.52 -23.79 -10.50
CA VAL A 328 1.60 -22.69 -10.81
C VAL A 328 1.79 -22.20 -12.25
N HIS A 329 0.69 -21.90 -12.92
CA HIS A 329 0.67 -21.27 -14.24
C HIS A 329 1.10 -19.79 -14.15
N ASN A 330 1.92 -19.35 -15.11
CA ASN A 330 2.50 -17.99 -15.11
C ASN A 330 1.44 -16.88 -15.00
N ASP A 331 0.30 -17.03 -15.68
CA ASP A 331 -0.76 -16.02 -15.64
C ASP A 331 -1.44 -15.94 -14.26
N ALA A 332 -1.60 -17.08 -13.57
CA ALA A 332 -2.16 -17.10 -12.21
C ALA A 332 -1.20 -16.43 -11.22
N ALA A 333 0.09 -16.80 -11.28
CA ALA A 333 1.18 -16.17 -10.54
C ALA A 333 1.23 -14.65 -10.75
N THR A 334 1.25 -14.22 -12.01
CA THR A 334 1.31 -12.79 -12.39
C THR A 334 0.08 -12.01 -11.92
N ASN A 335 -1.12 -12.57 -12.08
CA ASN A 335 -2.36 -11.92 -11.62
C ASN A 335 -2.38 -11.76 -10.09
N ALA A 336 -1.97 -12.80 -9.36
CA ALA A 336 -1.88 -12.74 -7.90
C ALA A 336 -0.85 -11.71 -7.44
N ALA A 337 0.35 -11.70 -8.01
CA ALA A 337 1.39 -10.75 -7.66
C ALA A 337 0.99 -9.30 -7.97
N ASN A 338 0.43 -9.05 -9.16
CA ASN A 338 -0.11 -7.73 -9.51
C ASN A 338 -1.16 -7.29 -8.51
N TYR A 339 -2.12 -8.16 -8.20
CA TYR A 339 -3.19 -7.84 -7.24
C TYR A 339 -2.62 -7.50 -5.86
N ILE A 340 -1.72 -8.33 -5.34
CA ILE A 340 -1.16 -8.14 -3.99
C ILE A 340 -0.43 -6.80 -3.91
N PHE A 341 0.52 -6.54 -4.80
CA PHE A 341 1.33 -5.32 -4.72
C PHE A 341 0.53 -4.05 -5.02
N THR A 342 -0.43 -4.09 -5.96
CA THR A 342 -1.27 -2.92 -6.26
C THR A 342 -2.11 -2.49 -5.06
N HIS A 343 -2.64 -3.43 -4.29
CA HIS A 343 -3.45 -3.12 -3.12
C HIS A 343 -2.61 -2.83 -1.87
N LEU A 344 -1.45 -3.47 -1.69
CA LEU A 344 -0.51 -3.14 -0.62
C LEU A 344 0.12 -1.74 -0.77
N LEU A 345 0.30 -1.27 -2.01
CA LEU A 345 0.91 0.04 -2.30
C LEU A 345 -0.14 1.13 -2.63
N GLY A 346 -1.40 0.73 -2.85
CA GLY A 346 -2.53 1.63 -3.11
C GLY A 346 -2.52 2.27 -4.50
N GLU A 347 -2.27 1.52 -5.55
CA GLU A 347 -2.41 2.04 -6.93
C GLU A 347 -2.60 0.89 -7.90
N ILE A 348 -3.45 1.10 -8.91
CA ILE A 348 -3.47 0.26 -10.10
C ILE A 348 -3.04 1.14 -11.27
N PRO A 349 -1.76 1.07 -11.69
CA PRO A 349 -1.32 1.74 -12.90
C PRO A 349 -2.17 1.29 -14.09
N SER A 350 -2.59 2.25 -14.92
CA SER A 350 -3.27 1.93 -16.18
C SER A 350 -2.39 0.98 -17.01
N GLY A 351 -2.92 -0.19 -17.38
CA GLY A 351 -2.22 -1.17 -18.20
C GLY A 351 -1.53 -2.31 -17.45
N MET A 352 -1.68 -2.43 -16.13
CA MET A 352 -1.35 -3.69 -15.45
C MET A 352 -2.31 -4.81 -15.90
N ILE A 353 -1.74 -5.93 -16.35
CA ILE A 353 -2.51 -7.08 -16.83
C ILE A 353 -3.39 -7.61 -15.70
N GLY A 354 -4.65 -7.88 -16.02
CA GLY A 354 -5.63 -8.49 -15.11
C GLY A 354 -6.29 -7.53 -14.14
N VAL A 355 -5.70 -6.35 -13.84
CA VAL A 355 -6.22 -5.44 -12.81
C VAL A 355 -6.76 -4.15 -13.46
N ALA A 356 -8.08 -4.04 -13.56
CA ALA A 356 -8.72 -2.82 -14.06
C ALA A 356 -8.57 -1.67 -13.05
N ALA A 357 -8.16 -0.49 -13.52
CA ALA A 357 -8.09 0.70 -12.68
C ALA A 357 -9.45 0.98 -12.04
N LYS A 358 -9.48 1.06 -10.70
CA LYS A 358 -10.70 1.41 -9.95
C LYS A 358 -10.87 2.92 -9.90
N LYS A 359 -12.13 3.35 -9.90
CA LYS A 359 -12.55 4.73 -9.65
C LYS A 359 -13.45 4.74 -8.41
N PRO A 360 -13.11 5.50 -7.36
CA PRO A 360 -11.81 6.16 -7.14
C PRO A 360 -10.64 5.16 -7.06
N PRO A 361 -9.38 5.63 -7.14
CA PRO A 361 -8.19 4.81 -6.91
C PRO A 361 -8.22 4.12 -5.55
N ILE A 362 -7.40 3.09 -5.39
CA ILE A 362 -7.40 2.24 -4.20
C ILE A 362 -6.42 2.81 -3.18
N ARG A 363 -6.83 3.01 -1.92
CA ARG A 363 -5.89 3.31 -0.83
C ARG A 363 -5.02 2.08 -0.49
N PRO A 364 -3.88 2.21 0.19
CA PRO A 364 -3.14 1.03 0.62
C PRO A 364 -3.95 0.21 1.64
N TYR A 365 -3.82 -1.12 1.59
CA TYR A 365 -4.41 -2.06 2.54
C TYR A 365 -3.33 -2.94 3.15
N GLY A 366 -3.56 -3.43 4.37
CA GLY A 366 -2.74 -4.49 4.96
C GLY A 366 -2.90 -5.83 4.26
N LEU A 367 -1.88 -6.68 4.37
CA LEU A 367 -1.78 -7.95 3.64
C LEU A 367 -2.97 -8.87 3.91
N THR A 368 -3.49 -8.88 5.13
CA THR A 368 -4.62 -9.74 5.52
C THR A 368 -5.88 -9.41 4.72
N ALA A 369 -6.22 -8.12 4.61
CA ALA A 369 -7.35 -7.65 3.81
C ALA A 369 -7.14 -7.92 2.32
N VAL A 370 -5.92 -7.77 1.83
CA VAL A 370 -5.55 -8.05 0.44
C VAL A 370 -5.69 -9.53 0.10
N LEU A 371 -5.17 -10.44 0.93
CA LEU A 371 -5.28 -11.89 0.69
C LEU A 371 -6.72 -12.39 0.83
N THR A 372 -7.47 -11.86 1.80
CA THR A 372 -8.91 -12.17 1.94
C THR A 372 -9.67 -11.79 0.68
N ALA A 373 -9.41 -10.60 0.12
CA ALA A 373 -10.06 -10.15 -1.11
C ALA A 373 -9.59 -10.93 -2.35
N LEU A 374 -8.30 -11.27 -2.43
CA LEU A 374 -7.72 -12.12 -3.48
C LEU A 374 -8.40 -13.49 -3.51
N GLU A 375 -8.66 -14.08 -2.34
CA GLU A 375 -9.33 -15.37 -2.19
C GLU A 375 -10.84 -15.28 -2.45
N GLN A 376 -11.54 -14.47 -1.66
CA GLN A 376 -13.00 -14.51 -1.61
C GLN A 376 -13.66 -13.83 -2.81
N VAL A 377 -12.99 -12.87 -3.45
CA VAL A 377 -13.58 -12.07 -4.53
C VAL A 377 -12.95 -12.37 -5.87
N LYS A 378 -11.62 -12.48 -5.95
CA LYS A 378 -10.94 -12.80 -7.22
C LYS A 378 -10.80 -14.30 -7.45
N GLY A 379 -10.57 -15.07 -6.38
CA GLY A 379 -10.16 -16.46 -6.45
C GLY A 379 -8.89 -16.64 -7.28
N TRP A 380 -7.96 -15.67 -7.20
CA TRP A 380 -6.64 -15.71 -7.84
C TRP A 380 -5.54 -16.19 -6.89
N ASN A 381 -5.91 -16.51 -5.65
CA ASN A 381 -5.06 -17.28 -4.74
C ASN A 381 -4.95 -18.75 -5.14
N VAL A 382 -5.78 -19.23 -6.09
CA VAL A 382 -5.74 -20.58 -6.64
C VAL A 382 -5.51 -20.49 -8.14
N ASP A 383 -4.56 -21.29 -8.64
CA ASP A 383 -4.36 -21.51 -10.05
C ASP A 383 -5.49 -22.37 -10.62
N LYS A 384 -6.38 -21.72 -11.35
CA LYS A 384 -7.50 -22.37 -12.05
C LYS A 384 -7.14 -22.76 -13.49
N ILE A 385 -5.94 -22.42 -13.94
CA ILE A 385 -5.47 -22.63 -15.32
C ILE A 385 -4.61 -23.90 -15.39
N GLY A 386 -3.67 -24.06 -14.46
CA GLY A 386 -2.80 -25.24 -14.37
C GLY A 386 -3.51 -26.48 -13.84
N CYS A 387 -2.95 -27.67 -14.11
CA CYS A 387 -3.59 -28.92 -13.68
C CYS A 387 -3.51 -29.15 -12.15
N CYS A 388 -2.49 -28.59 -11.50
CA CYS A 388 -2.15 -28.90 -10.10
C CYS A 388 -2.95 -28.09 -9.06
N LYS A 389 -3.85 -27.18 -9.49
CA LYS A 389 -4.62 -26.30 -8.59
C LYS A 389 -3.76 -25.64 -7.51
N ALA A 390 -2.62 -25.09 -7.90
CA ALA A 390 -1.71 -24.46 -6.94
C ALA A 390 -2.41 -23.37 -6.14
N GLU A 391 -2.10 -23.31 -4.86
CA GLU A 391 -2.60 -22.30 -3.93
C GLU A 391 -1.44 -21.45 -3.47
N LEU A 392 -1.64 -20.14 -3.50
CA LEU A 392 -0.79 -19.17 -2.87
C LEU A 392 -1.00 -19.25 -1.35
N ARG A 393 0.07 -19.50 -0.61
CA ARG A 393 0.04 -19.60 0.84
C ARG A 393 0.83 -18.47 1.47
N ILE A 394 0.27 -17.92 2.54
CA ILE A 394 1.00 -17.10 3.49
C ILE A 394 1.52 -18.01 4.61
N MET A 395 2.81 -17.90 4.90
CA MET A 395 3.45 -18.58 6.02
C MET A 395 3.93 -17.50 7.00
N ASP A 396 3.29 -17.44 8.17
CA ASP A 396 3.76 -16.71 9.35
C ASP A 396 3.64 -17.68 10.53
N MET A 397 4.72 -17.90 11.29
CA MET A 397 4.64 -18.75 12.48
C MET A 397 3.91 -18.09 13.65
N ASN A 398 3.67 -16.77 13.58
CA ASN A 398 2.93 -16.01 14.59
C ASN A 398 1.56 -15.54 14.07
N LEU A 399 0.84 -16.44 13.36
CA LEU A 399 -0.51 -16.20 12.82
C LEU A 399 -1.38 -15.45 13.85
N GLY A 400 -1.68 -14.18 13.56
CA GLY A 400 -2.58 -13.35 14.37
C GLY A 400 -1.93 -12.20 15.16
N THR A 401 -0.62 -11.94 15.04
CA THR A 401 0.00 -10.83 15.81
C THR A 401 0.32 -9.57 15.02
N LEU A 402 0.57 -9.67 13.71
CA LEU A 402 0.97 -8.52 12.90
C LEU A 402 0.37 -8.56 11.49
N ASP A 403 -0.24 -7.46 11.03
CA ASP A 403 -0.61 -7.29 9.62
C ASP A 403 0.51 -6.54 8.87
N THR A 404 0.99 -7.11 7.76
CA THR A 404 2.11 -6.51 7.03
C THR A 404 1.61 -5.37 6.14
N LEU A 405 2.16 -4.18 6.35
CA LEU A 405 1.95 -3.00 5.51
C LEU A 405 3.17 -2.76 4.64
N LEU A 406 3.01 -2.27 3.41
CA LEU A 406 4.14 -1.74 2.64
C LEU A 406 4.28 -0.22 2.75
N VAL A 407 3.19 0.48 3.04
CA VAL A 407 3.14 1.94 3.22
C VAL A 407 2.11 2.27 4.30
N PRO A 408 2.23 3.41 5.00
CA PRO A 408 1.18 3.84 5.90
C PRO A 408 -0.12 4.11 5.11
N ASN A 409 -1.26 4.04 5.77
CA ASN A 409 -2.57 4.31 5.20
C ASN A 409 -3.36 5.27 6.09
N VAL A 410 -4.13 6.18 5.48
CA VAL A 410 -5.15 6.97 6.16
C VAL A 410 -6.50 6.47 5.70
N ASP A 411 -7.30 6.00 6.65
CA ASP A 411 -8.63 5.44 6.41
C ASP A 411 -9.73 6.47 6.64
N SER A 412 -9.64 7.22 7.74
CA SER A 412 -10.61 8.26 8.07
C SER A 412 -10.00 9.36 8.93
N LEU A 413 -10.69 10.49 9.03
CA LEU A 413 -10.34 11.59 9.93
C LEU A 413 -11.56 12.16 10.64
N TYR A 414 -11.35 12.67 11.85
CA TYR A 414 -12.36 13.35 12.65
C TYR A 414 -11.78 14.62 13.24
N VAL A 415 -12.52 15.72 13.13
CA VAL A 415 -12.13 17.00 13.73
C VAL A 415 -12.92 17.21 15.01
N LEU A 416 -12.21 17.27 16.13
CA LEU A 416 -12.75 17.55 17.45
C LEU A 416 -12.48 19.01 17.79
N VAL A 417 -13.55 19.76 18.04
CA VAL A 417 -13.46 21.17 18.46
C VAL A 417 -13.85 21.27 19.92
N ASP A 418 -12.93 21.72 20.77
CA ASP A 418 -13.23 22.09 22.15
C ASP A 418 -13.22 23.62 22.29
N PRO A 419 -14.40 24.24 22.38
CA PRO A 419 -14.51 25.68 22.52
C PRO A 419 -14.19 26.19 23.94
N THR A 420 -13.97 25.30 24.92
CA THR A 420 -13.57 25.62 26.30
C THR A 420 -12.08 25.90 26.34
N ASP A 421 -11.30 24.94 25.84
CA ASP A 421 -9.85 25.00 25.84
C ASP A 421 -9.29 25.70 24.60
N LYS A 422 -10.19 26.12 23.67
CA LYS A 422 -9.85 26.72 22.37
C LYS A 422 -8.91 25.82 21.58
N THR A 423 -9.14 24.52 21.67
CA THR A 423 -8.37 23.52 20.94
C THR A 423 -9.18 22.97 19.79
N GLN A 424 -8.48 22.68 18.70
CA GLN A 424 -9.03 21.97 17.57
C GLN A 424 -8.07 20.84 17.23
N LEU A 425 -8.51 19.63 17.52
CA LEU A 425 -7.75 18.41 17.29
C LEU A 425 -8.29 17.69 16.06
N MET A 426 -7.40 16.99 15.37
CA MET A 426 -7.74 16.09 14.28
C MET A 426 -7.22 14.71 14.64
N ASP A 427 -8.15 13.78 14.78
CA ASP A 427 -7.87 12.35 14.90
C ASP A 427 -7.84 11.76 13.49
N VAL A 428 -6.72 11.14 13.13
CA VAL A 428 -6.51 10.46 11.86
C VAL A 428 -6.38 8.97 12.13
N HIS A 429 -7.29 8.19 11.57
CA HIS A 429 -7.34 6.74 11.71
C HIS A 429 -6.78 6.07 10.47
N GLY A 430 -6.16 4.91 10.63
CA GLY A 430 -5.61 4.14 9.53
C GLY A 430 -4.63 3.09 9.98
N ASP A 431 -3.60 2.86 9.19
CA ASP A 431 -2.54 1.88 9.48
C ASP A 431 -1.18 2.57 9.35
N PHE A 432 -0.58 2.94 10.46
CA PHE A 432 0.65 3.75 10.51
C PHE A 432 1.89 2.94 10.87
N GLY A 433 1.68 1.80 11.52
CA GLY A 433 2.75 0.99 12.10
C GLY A 433 3.31 1.55 13.41
N HIS A 434 4.08 0.71 14.11
CA HIS A 434 4.58 0.98 15.46
C HIS A 434 5.62 2.10 15.58
N LYS A 435 6.13 2.62 14.46
CA LYS A 435 7.11 3.70 14.46
C LYS A 435 6.40 5.04 14.25
N PRO A 436 6.57 6.01 15.16
CA PRO A 436 6.08 7.37 14.94
C PRO A 436 6.67 7.99 13.66
N GLY A 437 5.84 8.74 12.94
CA GLY A 437 6.20 9.46 11.72
C GLY A 437 5.82 10.94 11.77
N GLU A 438 5.65 11.51 10.58
CA GLU A 438 5.16 12.88 10.39
C GLU A 438 3.71 12.84 9.89
N LEU A 439 2.89 13.77 10.36
CA LEU A 439 1.60 14.07 9.74
C LEU A 439 1.70 15.40 8.99
N LEU A 440 1.31 15.41 7.73
CA LEU A 440 1.45 16.53 6.82
C LEU A 440 0.07 16.99 6.34
N LEU A 441 -0.11 18.30 6.20
CA LEU A 441 -1.23 18.90 5.49
C LEU A 441 -0.71 19.56 4.21
N CYS A 442 -1.17 19.11 3.05
CA CYS A 442 -0.63 19.48 1.75
C CYS A 442 -1.70 20.15 0.87
N GLU A 443 -1.31 21.13 0.06
CA GLU A 443 -2.26 21.81 -0.84
C GLU A 443 -2.77 20.87 -1.95
N SER A 444 -1.94 19.92 -2.40
CA SER A 444 -2.34 18.94 -3.42
C SER A 444 -1.64 17.60 -3.23
N PHE A 445 -2.30 16.55 -3.75
CA PHE A 445 -1.81 15.18 -3.78
C PHE A 445 -2.17 14.54 -5.12
N ALA A 446 -1.19 14.38 -6.00
CA ALA A 446 -1.37 13.74 -7.30
C ALA A 446 -0.27 12.69 -7.52
N ASP A 447 -0.62 11.54 -8.09
CA ASP A 447 0.32 10.44 -8.39
C ASP A 447 1.24 10.08 -7.21
N ARG A 448 0.68 10.01 -6.01
CA ARG A 448 1.39 9.73 -4.75
C ARG A 448 2.44 10.78 -4.35
N LYS A 449 2.40 11.97 -4.94
CA LYS A 449 3.34 13.06 -4.65
C LYS A 449 2.61 14.20 -3.94
N PRO A 450 2.78 14.32 -2.61
CA PRO A 450 2.29 15.48 -1.88
C PRO A 450 3.10 16.73 -2.24
N THR A 451 2.44 17.88 -2.43
CA THR A 451 3.13 19.16 -2.70
C THR A 451 2.70 20.26 -1.75
N ARG A 452 3.62 21.20 -1.47
CA ARG A 452 3.40 22.37 -0.58
C ARG A 452 2.81 21.98 0.78
N CYS A 453 3.50 21.10 1.48
CA CYS A 453 3.05 20.59 2.75
C CYS A 453 3.54 21.43 3.93
N SER A 454 2.72 21.50 4.98
CA SER A 454 3.11 21.89 6.32
C SER A 454 2.99 20.69 7.27
N THR A 455 3.98 20.51 8.14
CA THR A 455 3.91 19.52 9.21
C THR A 455 2.90 19.95 10.27
N LEU A 456 2.02 19.04 10.66
CA LEU A 456 1.05 19.24 11.73
C LEU A 456 1.69 18.91 13.09
N ASN A 457 1.22 19.58 14.15
CA ASN A 457 1.69 19.32 15.51
C ASN A 457 1.03 18.05 16.06
N VAL A 458 1.71 16.91 15.91
CA VAL A 458 1.25 15.61 16.42
C VAL A 458 1.38 15.56 17.94
N THR A 459 0.27 15.24 18.62
CA THR A 459 0.21 15.08 20.08
C THR A 459 0.19 13.62 20.51
N GLU A 460 -0.29 12.72 19.64
CA GLU A 460 -0.35 11.27 19.89
C GLU A 460 -0.10 10.50 18.60
N TRP A 461 0.61 9.37 18.70
CA TRP A 461 0.84 8.44 17.58
C TRP A 461 0.77 7.01 18.08
N SER A 462 -0.07 6.20 17.45
CA SER A 462 -0.16 4.75 17.61
C SER A 462 -0.20 4.05 16.25
N ASP A 463 -0.26 2.72 16.27
CA ASP A 463 -0.30 1.90 15.06
C ASP A 463 -1.53 2.21 14.18
N GLU A 464 -2.64 2.62 14.80
CA GLU A 464 -3.94 2.79 14.13
C GLU A 464 -4.51 4.22 14.19
N LYS A 465 -3.89 5.10 15.00
CA LYS A 465 -4.40 6.46 15.24
C LYS A 465 -3.28 7.47 15.42
N VAL A 466 -3.41 8.62 14.79
CA VAL A 466 -2.57 9.80 14.99
C VAL A 466 -3.46 10.98 15.37
N THR A 467 -3.16 11.68 16.46
CA THR A 467 -3.86 12.92 16.83
C THR A 467 -2.95 14.11 16.60
N ALA A 468 -3.45 15.14 15.93
CA ALA A 468 -2.73 16.38 15.67
C ALA A 468 -3.55 17.63 16.00
N ASN A 469 -2.87 18.70 16.42
CA ASN A 469 -3.49 19.99 16.68
C ASN A 469 -3.50 20.86 15.41
N LEU A 470 -4.68 21.35 15.02
CA LEU A 470 -4.89 22.20 13.84
C LEU A 470 -4.68 23.70 14.11
N GLY A 471 -4.48 24.08 15.37
CA GLY A 471 -4.37 25.48 15.80
C GLY A 471 -5.72 26.17 15.92
N SER A 472 -5.76 27.29 16.64
CA SER A 472 -6.99 28.05 16.91
C SER A 472 -7.34 29.07 15.82
N ASP A 473 -6.34 29.54 15.06
CA ASP A 473 -6.49 30.54 14.00
C ASP A 473 -6.78 29.91 12.62
N CYS A 474 -6.56 28.60 12.50
CA CYS A 474 -6.94 27.72 11.40
C CYS A 474 -6.72 28.27 9.97
N SER A 475 -5.72 29.12 9.77
CA SER A 475 -5.47 29.81 8.49
C SER A 475 -5.05 28.86 7.35
N LYS A 476 -4.71 27.61 7.68
CA LYS A 476 -4.39 26.51 6.76
C LYS A 476 -4.96 25.20 7.29
N CYS A 477 -6.28 25.09 7.40
CA CYS A 477 -6.97 23.91 7.95
C CYS A 477 -7.74 23.09 6.92
N SER A 478 -7.37 23.22 5.65
CA SER A 478 -7.86 22.36 4.58
C SER A 478 -6.71 21.96 3.66
N GLY A 479 -6.87 20.82 3.00
CA GLY A 479 -5.84 20.19 2.16
C GLY A 479 -5.82 18.68 2.33
N TYR A 480 -4.84 18.02 1.73
CA TYR A 480 -4.64 16.58 1.87
C TYR A 480 -3.81 16.25 3.10
N VAL A 481 -4.38 15.46 3.98
CA VAL A 481 -3.70 14.84 5.13
C VAL A 481 -2.92 13.63 4.64
N VAL A 482 -1.62 13.61 4.93
CA VAL A 482 -0.69 12.55 4.51
C VAL A 482 0.16 12.16 5.70
N ALA A 483 0.20 10.87 6.02
CA ALA A 483 1.16 10.31 6.96
C ALA A 483 2.46 9.95 6.22
N ARG A 484 3.60 10.25 6.86
CA ARG A 484 4.92 9.85 6.38
C ARG A 484 5.67 9.10 7.47
N VAL A 485 5.93 7.81 7.25
CA VAL A 485 6.64 6.95 8.20
C VAL A 485 7.88 6.39 7.54
N ASP A 486 9.05 6.64 8.13
CA ASP A 486 10.34 6.30 7.54
C ASP A 486 10.37 6.73 6.05
N GLY A 487 10.00 7.97 5.73
CA GLY A 487 9.99 8.50 4.37
C GLY A 487 9.03 7.85 3.36
N ARG A 488 8.25 6.82 3.76
CA ARG A 488 7.15 6.27 2.94
C ARG A 488 5.90 7.09 3.17
N VAL A 489 5.15 7.38 2.10
CA VAL A 489 3.97 8.25 2.14
C VAL A 489 2.68 7.45 2.02
N SER A 490 1.66 7.85 2.77
CA SER A 490 0.32 7.26 2.69
C SER A 490 -0.44 7.71 1.44
N ASN A 491 -1.71 7.33 1.32
CA ASN A 491 -2.66 8.08 0.50
C ASN A 491 -2.85 9.49 1.06
N GLY A 492 -3.26 10.42 0.20
CA GLY A 492 -3.73 11.73 0.61
C GLY A 492 -5.22 11.65 0.90
N TYR A 493 -5.61 11.98 2.13
CA TYR A 493 -7.00 12.03 2.56
C TYR A 493 -7.46 13.49 2.68
N PRO A 494 -8.56 13.92 2.05
CA PRO A 494 -8.93 15.32 2.01
C PRO A 494 -9.50 15.78 3.35
N LEU A 495 -8.92 16.83 3.92
CA LEU A 495 -9.55 17.62 4.96
C LEU A 495 -10.23 18.81 4.29
N THR A 496 -11.54 18.74 4.17
CA THR A 496 -12.35 19.76 3.49
C THR A 496 -12.77 20.83 4.50
N GLU A 497 -12.60 22.11 4.17
CA GLU A 497 -13.20 23.21 4.94
C GLU A 497 -14.47 23.69 4.25
N TRP A 498 -15.54 23.73 5.02
CA TRP A 498 -16.86 24.17 4.60
C TRP A 498 -17.18 25.49 5.26
N ALA A 499 -17.86 26.37 4.51
CA ALA A 499 -18.30 27.65 5.02
C ALA A 499 -19.71 27.97 4.54
N ILE A 500 -20.53 28.46 5.46
CA ILE A 500 -21.90 28.87 5.17
C ILE A 500 -22.20 30.20 5.86
N ASP A 501 -22.70 31.14 5.07
CA ASP A 501 -23.23 32.40 5.56
C ASP A 501 -24.75 32.35 5.46
N PHE A 502 -25.44 32.64 6.55
CA PHE A 502 -26.89 32.74 6.56
C PHE A 502 -27.37 33.86 7.48
N VAL A 503 -28.61 34.26 7.30
CA VAL A 503 -29.30 35.25 8.13
C VAL A 503 -30.43 34.55 8.86
N LEU A 504 -30.42 34.64 10.19
CA LEU A 504 -31.53 34.27 11.04
C LEU A 504 -32.26 35.55 11.43
N SER A 505 -33.54 35.65 11.11
CA SER A 505 -34.37 36.78 11.53
C SER A 505 -35.64 36.29 12.22
N SER A 506 -35.92 36.85 13.38
CA SER A 506 -37.20 36.73 14.07
C SER A 506 -37.72 38.14 14.37
N ALA A 507 -38.98 38.37 14.02
CA ALA A 507 -39.74 39.45 14.61
C ALA A 507 -40.42 38.86 15.85
N ALA A 508 -40.27 39.50 17.00
CA ALA A 508 -40.99 39.04 18.19
C ALA A 508 -42.49 39.09 17.88
N PRO A 509 -43.24 37.97 18.01
CA PRO A 509 -44.70 38.03 17.93
C PRO A 509 -45.21 39.10 18.89
N ALA A 510 -46.27 39.83 18.51
CA ALA A 510 -46.82 40.90 19.35
C ALA A 510 -47.24 40.43 20.77
N THR A 511 -47.33 39.12 20.99
CA THR A 511 -47.68 38.45 22.24
C THR A 511 -46.49 37.86 23.01
N ASP A 512 -45.30 37.80 22.42
CA ASP A 512 -44.11 37.20 23.03
C ASP A 512 -43.16 38.26 23.58
N VAL A 513 -42.49 37.93 24.68
CA VAL A 513 -41.56 38.79 25.42
C VAL A 513 -40.16 38.66 24.83
N GLY A 514 -39.67 39.67 24.10
CA GLY A 514 -38.28 39.69 23.61
C GLY A 514 -37.99 40.73 22.52
N PRO A 515 -36.71 41.01 22.23
CA PRO A 515 -36.33 41.84 21.09
C PRO A 515 -36.57 41.12 19.76
N ASP A 516 -36.69 41.89 18.68
CA ASP A 516 -36.42 41.39 17.34
C ASP A 516 -34.96 40.96 17.25
N VAL A 517 -34.73 39.81 16.64
CA VAL A 517 -33.41 39.21 16.54
C VAL A 517 -33.00 39.12 15.08
N LYS A 518 -31.84 39.69 14.75
CA LYS A 518 -31.13 39.41 13.49
C LYS A 518 -29.74 38.87 13.81
N LEU A 519 -29.47 37.63 13.39
CA LEU A 519 -28.13 37.03 13.41
C LEU A 519 -27.64 36.83 11.98
N GLU A 520 -26.35 37.06 11.75
CA GLU A 520 -25.68 36.76 10.49
C GLU A 520 -24.47 35.85 10.79
N PRO A 521 -24.68 34.54 11.01
CA PRO A 521 -23.60 33.60 11.25
C PRO A 521 -22.75 33.37 10.00
N THR A 522 -21.44 33.39 10.19
CA THR A 522 -20.46 32.75 9.30
C THR A 522 -20.01 31.48 10.02
N VAL A 523 -20.64 30.37 9.66
CA VAL A 523 -20.32 29.05 10.20
C VAL A 523 -19.27 28.41 9.31
N LYS A 524 -18.17 27.98 9.93
CA LYS A 524 -17.15 27.17 9.31
C LYS A 524 -17.00 25.87 10.06
N PHE A 525 -16.72 24.79 9.37
CA PHE A 525 -16.39 23.51 9.99
C PHE A 525 -15.50 22.72 9.03
N ARG A 526 -14.80 21.72 9.57
CA ARG A 526 -13.90 20.87 8.79
C ARG A 526 -14.23 19.43 9.00
N GLY A 527 -14.01 18.68 7.94
CA GLY A 527 -14.06 17.23 7.90
C GLY A 527 -14.25 16.81 6.47
N ASP A 528 -14.77 15.62 6.24
CA ASP A 528 -14.77 15.05 4.89
C ASP A 528 -16.10 14.39 4.55
N ILE A 529 -16.39 14.33 3.25
CA ILE A 529 -17.47 13.54 2.68
C ILE A 529 -16.82 12.66 1.62
N VAL A 530 -16.45 11.45 2.03
CA VAL A 530 -15.89 10.46 1.11
C VAL A 530 -16.74 9.20 1.11
N ASP A 531 -16.89 8.63 -0.09
CA ASP A 531 -17.36 7.26 -0.21
C ASP A 531 -16.19 6.33 0.18
N GLU A 532 -16.29 5.56 1.25
CA GLU A 532 -15.19 4.74 1.76
C GLU A 532 -15.29 3.29 1.27
N ARG A 533 -14.15 2.62 1.09
CA ARG A 533 -14.08 1.17 0.90
C ARG A 533 -13.59 0.49 2.17
N SER A 534 -14.46 -0.31 2.78
CA SER A 534 -14.08 -1.15 3.92
C SER A 534 -13.12 -2.29 3.55
N THR A 535 -13.09 -2.72 2.28
CA THR A 535 -12.16 -3.72 1.77
C THR A 535 -11.76 -3.40 0.32
N PRO A 536 -10.62 -3.95 -0.17
CA PRO A 536 -10.13 -3.75 -1.53
C PRO A 536 -11.19 -3.80 -2.65
N GLU A 537 -12.13 -4.74 -2.56
CA GLU A 537 -13.08 -5.05 -3.65
C GLU A 537 -14.47 -4.48 -3.45
N ILE A 538 -14.84 -4.10 -2.23
CA ILE A 538 -16.14 -3.50 -1.99
C ILE A 538 -16.20 -2.14 -2.69
N LYS A 539 -17.34 -1.88 -3.36
CA LYS A 539 -17.59 -0.57 -3.96
C LYS A 539 -17.63 0.48 -2.86
N PRO A 540 -17.18 1.72 -3.11
CA PRO A 540 -17.28 2.78 -2.12
C PRO A 540 -18.72 2.93 -1.62
N GLN A 541 -18.89 2.97 -0.30
CA GLN A 541 -20.19 3.04 0.36
C GLN A 541 -20.42 4.48 0.84
N LYS A 542 -21.60 5.04 0.54
CA LYS A 542 -21.94 6.43 0.90
C LYS A 542 -22.27 6.56 2.37
N GLU A 543 -22.75 5.48 2.97
CA GLU A 543 -23.14 5.38 4.38
C GLU A 543 -21.93 5.56 5.31
N LEU A 544 -20.72 5.26 4.83
CA LEU A 544 -19.48 5.44 5.59
C LEU A 544 -19.00 6.91 5.60
N GLY A 545 -19.55 7.76 4.72
CA GLY A 545 -19.22 9.18 4.63
C GLY A 545 -20.05 10.09 5.56
N GLU A 546 -20.84 9.52 6.47
CA GLU A 546 -21.59 10.29 7.46
C GLU A 546 -20.62 10.98 8.44
N MET A 547 -20.87 12.25 8.70
CA MET A 547 -19.97 13.07 9.52
C MET A 547 -20.74 13.92 10.51
N ARG A 548 -20.28 13.95 11.76
CA ARG A 548 -20.76 14.90 12.77
C ARG A 548 -19.61 15.71 13.34
N VAL A 549 -19.64 17.02 13.14
CA VAL A 549 -18.54 17.93 13.50
C VAL A 549 -19.05 19.17 14.23
N GLY A 550 -18.22 19.68 15.14
CA GLY A 550 -18.44 20.99 15.75
C GLY A 550 -18.13 22.12 14.76
N ILE A 551 -18.78 23.27 14.92
CA ILE A 551 -18.37 24.48 14.21
C ILE A 551 -16.97 24.90 14.69
N GLY A 552 -16.10 25.24 13.74
CA GLY A 552 -14.71 25.60 14.00
C GLY A 552 -14.58 26.89 14.81
N LEU A 553 -13.48 27.02 15.55
CA LEU A 553 -13.20 28.16 16.44
C LEU A 553 -13.09 29.51 15.70
N ASP A 554 -12.86 29.47 14.39
CA ASP A 554 -12.83 30.62 13.50
C ASP A 554 -14.21 31.01 12.94
N SER A 555 -15.29 30.34 13.38
CA SER A 555 -16.66 30.78 13.10
C SER A 555 -17.04 31.99 13.94
N SER A 556 -18.03 32.76 13.46
CA SER A 556 -18.55 33.91 14.20
C SER A 556 -19.99 34.22 13.84
N ALA A 557 -20.68 34.96 14.69
CA ALA A 557 -22.01 35.49 14.40
C ALA A 557 -22.06 36.98 14.66
N LYS A 558 -22.44 37.76 13.63
CA LYS A 558 -22.88 39.14 13.86
C LYS A 558 -24.29 39.11 14.39
N TYR A 559 -24.59 39.97 15.36
CA TYR A 559 -25.93 40.06 15.95
C TYR A 559 -26.43 41.50 15.95
N THR A 560 -27.75 41.63 15.94
CA THR A 560 -28.48 42.88 16.14
C THR A 560 -29.76 42.55 16.89
N PHE A 561 -29.98 43.19 18.04
CA PHE A 561 -31.27 43.16 18.74
C PHE A 561 -31.96 44.51 18.60
N SER A 562 -33.25 44.49 18.30
CA SER A 562 -34.04 45.72 18.14
C SER A 562 -35.49 45.53 18.56
N GLY A 563 -36.31 46.54 18.35
CA GLY A 563 -37.74 46.45 18.59
C GLY A 563 -38.14 46.92 19.99
N THR A 564 -39.46 46.96 20.20
CA THR A 564 -40.08 47.40 21.45
C THR A 564 -41.18 46.43 21.83
N PHE A 565 -41.21 45.99 23.08
CA PHE A 565 -42.30 45.16 23.61
C PHE A 565 -42.76 45.66 24.97
N VAL A 566 -43.99 45.32 25.36
CA VAL A 566 -44.53 45.60 26.69
C VAL A 566 -44.54 44.29 27.49
N GLY A 567 -43.82 44.26 28.60
CA GLY A 567 -43.77 43.11 29.48
C GLY A 567 -45.08 42.92 30.26
N SER A 568 -45.23 41.74 30.88
CA SER A 568 -46.36 41.46 31.78
C SER A 568 -46.36 42.33 33.04
N ASP A 569 -45.24 42.98 33.35
CA ASP A 569 -45.09 44.00 34.40
C ASP A 569 -45.62 45.39 33.98
N GLY A 570 -46.10 45.54 32.74
CA GLY A 570 -46.56 46.82 32.19
C GLY A 570 -45.41 47.76 31.80
N CYS A 571 -44.15 47.34 31.95
CA CYS A 571 -43.00 48.11 31.48
C CYS A 571 -42.81 47.90 29.98
N THR A 572 -42.51 48.97 29.25
CA THR A 572 -42.12 48.97 27.84
C THR A 572 -40.60 48.87 27.74
N TYR A 573 -40.12 47.85 27.04
CA TYR A 573 -38.72 47.54 26.81
C TYR A 573 -38.35 47.90 25.38
N THR A 574 -37.42 48.83 25.19
CA THR A 574 -36.93 49.26 23.87
C THR A 574 -35.47 48.88 23.69
N TYR A 575 -35.20 48.06 22.67
CA TYR A 575 -33.85 47.66 22.29
C TYR A 575 -33.37 48.55 21.15
N GLU A 576 -32.44 49.44 21.46
CA GLU A 576 -31.85 50.31 20.45
C GLU A 576 -30.86 49.51 19.59
N LYS A 577 -31.07 49.57 18.26
CA LYS A 577 -30.29 48.83 17.27
C LYS A 577 -28.79 49.04 17.46
N ASP A 578 -28.34 50.30 17.55
CA ASP A 578 -26.91 50.63 17.58
C ASP A 578 -26.22 50.26 18.90
N LYS A 579 -26.98 50.07 19.98
CA LYS A 579 -26.45 49.64 21.29
C LYS A 579 -26.37 48.11 21.43
N ASN A 580 -27.11 47.39 20.59
CA ASN A 580 -27.28 45.94 20.67
C ASN A 580 -26.77 45.22 19.42
N THR A 581 -25.70 45.74 18.83
CA THR A 581 -24.99 45.12 17.71
C THR A 581 -23.59 44.69 18.09
N GLY A 582 -23.10 43.60 17.51
CA GLY A 582 -21.72 43.17 17.72
C GLY A 582 -21.37 41.89 16.98
N THR A 583 -20.27 41.26 17.38
CA THR A 583 -19.83 39.96 16.86
C THR A 583 -19.43 39.06 18.02
N VAL A 584 -19.90 37.82 18.00
CA VAL A 584 -19.54 36.78 18.96
C VAL A 584 -18.76 35.70 18.21
N LYS A 585 -17.62 35.28 18.78
CA LYS A 585 -16.84 34.13 18.29
C LYS A 585 -17.28 32.87 19.01
N VAL A 586 -16.86 31.72 18.48
CA VAL A 586 -17.14 30.44 19.12
C VAL A 586 -16.54 30.37 20.54
N SER A 587 -17.33 29.92 21.51
CA SER A 587 -16.93 29.75 22.91
C SER A 587 -17.79 28.68 23.60
N ALA A 588 -17.22 27.98 24.59
CA ALA A 588 -17.97 27.04 25.41
C ALA A 588 -18.74 27.76 26.51
N GLY A 589 -20.06 27.78 26.37
CA GLY A 589 -20.96 28.22 27.45
C GLY A 589 -20.80 29.68 27.88
N GLY A 590 -21.46 30.00 29.00
CA GLY A 590 -21.58 31.39 29.49
C GLY A 590 -22.74 32.15 28.85
N THR A 591 -22.91 33.41 29.25
CA THR A 591 -23.96 34.31 28.74
C THR A 591 -23.67 34.83 27.33
N ASP A 592 -22.40 34.76 26.92
CA ASP A 592 -21.90 35.26 25.64
C ASP A 592 -21.27 34.10 24.87
N ASN A 593 -22.09 33.39 24.11
CA ASN A 593 -21.66 32.19 23.39
C ASN A 593 -22.21 32.10 21.97
N PHE A 594 -21.41 31.44 21.13
CA PHE A 594 -21.81 30.97 19.82
C PHE A 594 -21.23 29.58 19.65
N SER A 595 -22.07 28.59 19.37
CA SER A 595 -21.66 27.20 19.23
C SER A 595 -22.62 26.45 18.34
N GLY A 596 -22.21 25.27 17.89
CA GLY A 596 -23.08 24.43 17.10
C GLY A 596 -22.39 23.18 16.61
N THR A 597 -23.21 22.30 16.05
CA THR A 597 -22.77 21.08 15.37
C THR A 597 -23.43 21.00 14.01
N VAL A 598 -22.73 20.41 13.06
CA VAL A 598 -23.22 20.04 11.75
C VAL A 598 -23.12 18.53 11.62
N GLU A 599 -24.22 17.89 11.26
CA GLU A 599 -24.27 16.47 10.91
C GLU A 599 -24.59 16.36 9.42
N ILE A 600 -23.70 15.76 8.64
CA ILE A 600 -23.84 15.58 7.21
C ILE A 600 -24.18 14.13 6.92
N LEU A 601 -25.27 13.94 6.18
CA LEU A 601 -25.82 12.64 5.77
C LEU A 601 -25.82 12.56 4.24
N PRO A 602 -24.71 12.15 3.61
CA PRO A 602 -24.57 12.16 2.15
C PRO A 602 -25.60 11.27 1.43
N ARG A 603 -26.02 10.18 2.08
CA ARG A 603 -27.04 9.26 1.58
C ARG A 603 -28.37 9.97 1.35
N ASP A 604 -28.77 10.79 2.32
CA ASP A 604 -30.04 11.52 2.32
C ASP A 604 -29.92 12.88 1.63
N GLN A 605 -28.70 13.24 1.17
CA GLN A 605 -28.38 14.54 0.59
C GLN A 605 -28.77 15.69 1.52
N LEU A 606 -28.57 15.48 2.82
CA LEU A 606 -29.03 16.35 3.89
C LEU A 606 -27.88 16.72 4.83
N ALA A 607 -27.97 17.90 5.42
CA ALA A 607 -27.16 18.30 6.56
C ALA A 607 -28.01 18.96 7.64
N HIS A 608 -27.88 18.48 8.87
CA HIS A 608 -28.56 18.99 10.04
C HIS A 608 -27.67 20.02 10.76
N PHE A 609 -28.16 21.24 10.88
CA PHE A 609 -27.50 22.31 11.61
C PHE A 609 -28.15 22.52 12.95
N LYS A 610 -27.36 22.40 14.03
CA LYS A 610 -27.78 22.78 15.38
C LYS A 610 -26.94 23.96 15.84
N ILE A 611 -27.54 25.13 15.92
CA ILE A 611 -26.86 26.38 16.28
C ILE A 611 -27.42 26.89 17.62
N ALA A 612 -26.51 27.25 18.53
CA ALA A 612 -26.82 27.88 19.80
C ALA A 612 -26.06 29.20 19.91
N PHE A 613 -26.77 30.25 20.30
CA PHE A 613 -26.26 31.59 20.49
C PHE A 613 -26.83 32.17 21.79
N GLY A 614 -25.99 32.88 22.53
CA GLY A 614 -26.35 33.59 23.75
C GLY A 614 -25.63 34.91 23.80
N LYS A 615 -26.37 35.98 24.13
CA LYS A 615 -25.79 37.30 24.35
C LYS A 615 -26.69 38.14 25.25
N LYS A 616 -26.08 38.96 26.10
CA LYS A 616 -26.81 40.00 26.82
C LYS A 616 -27.18 41.17 25.89
N ALA A 617 -28.44 41.57 25.94
CA ALA A 617 -28.98 42.76 25.31
C ALA A 617 -29.35 43.80 26.38
N VAL A 618 -29.19 45.08 26.07
CA VAL A 618 -29.55 46.20 26.94
C VAL A 618 -30.81 46.85 26.40
N ALA A 619 -31.88 46.82 27.20
CA ALA A 619 -33.12 47.53 26.93
C ALA A 619 -33.19 48.83 27.72
N THR A 620 -33.57 49.91 27.06
CA THR A 620 -34.10 51.11 27.73
C THR A 620 -35.54 50.79 28.15
N VAL A 621 -35.89 51.07 29.39
CA VAL A 621 -37.18 50.66 29.94
C VAL A 621 -37.98 51.89 30.38
N SER A 622 -39.27 51.92 30.03
CA SER A 622 -40.20 53.01 30.33
C SER A 622 -41.57 52.45 30.76
N GLY A 623 -42.38 53.20 31.52
CA GLY A 623 -43.68 52.70 31.97
C GLY A 623 -44.16 53.26 33.31
N PRO A 624 -45.05 52.53 34.01
CA PRO A 624 -45.56 52.92 35.33
C PRO A 624 -44.44 53.14 36.37
N GLN A 625 -44.79 53.81 37.47
CA GLN A 625 -43.86 54.09 38.56
C GLN A 625 -43.28 52.78 39.12
N GLY A 626 -41.96 52.60 39.04
CA GLY A 626 -41.26 51.38 39.48
C GLY A 626 -40.51 50.60 38.41
N CYS A 627 -40.70 50.92 37.11
CA CYS A 627 -39.86 50.34 36.05
C CYS A 627 -38.40 50.84 36.20
N PRO A 628 -37.38 49.97 36.13
CA PRO A 628 -36.00 50.41 36.08
C PRO A 628 -35.76 51.22 34.79
N PRO A 629 -34.77 52.11 34.72
CA PRO A 629 -34.48 52.86 33.49
C PRO A 629 -33.79 52.02 32.41
N VAL A 630 -33.09 50.96 32.83
CA VAL A 630 -32.33 50.05 31.97
C VAL A 630 -32.45 48.63 32.51
N LYS A 631 -32.55 47.64 31.62
CA LYS A 631 -32.50 46.22 31.99
C LYS A 631 -31.59 45.45 31.04
N GLU A 632 -30.71 44.64 31.59
CA GLU A 632 -30.00 43.61 30.83
C GLU A 632 -30.90 42.38 30.70
N VAL A 633 -31.07 41.90 29.47
CA VAL A 633 -31.84 40.70 29.16
C VAL A 633 -30.92 39.72 28.45
N GLN A 634 -30.88 38.49 28.94
CA GLN A 634 -30.19 37.40 28.25
C GLN A 634 -31.03 36.98 27.04
N VAL A 635 -30.48 37.17 25.85
CA VAL A 635 -31.06 36.65 24.61
C VAL A 635 -30.41 35.31 24.31
N SER A 636 -31.21 34.26 24.21
CA SER A 636 -30.76 32.91 23.87
C SER A 636 -31.51 32.41 22.65
N VAL A 637 -30.78 32.02 21.61
CA VAL A 637 -31.31 31.54 20.34
C VAL A 637 -30.78 30.14 20.11
N SER A 638 -31.69 29.18 19.95
CA SER A 638 -31.37 27.81 19.54
C SER A 638 -32.16 27.48 18.29
N VAL A 639 -31.46 27.14 17.21
CA VAL A 639 -32.10 26.83 15.92
C VAL A 639 -31.62 25.46 15.44
N LEU A 640 -32.57 24.65 15.01
CA LEU A 640 -32.37 23.41 14.26
C LEU A 640 -32.94 23.61 12.87
N PHE A 641 -32.16 23.35 11.84
CA PHE A 641 -32.63 23.41 10.46
C PHE A 641 -31.81 22.49 9.56
N ASP A 642 -32.39 22.17 8.41
CA ASP A 642 -31.77 21.32 7.43
C ASP A 642 -31.32 22.13 6.21
N ALA A 643 -30.21 21.71 5.60
CA ALA A 643 -29.79 22.16 4.28
C ALA A 643 -29.61 20.93 3.38
N SER A 644 -29.95 21.05 2.10
CA SER A 644 -29.56 20.02 1.14
C SER A 644 -28.05 20.08 0.91
N VAL A 645 -27.41 18.93 0.69
CA VAL A 645 -25.98 18.84 0.38
C VAL A 645 -25.78 17.94 -0.83
N SER A 646 -25.00 18.40 -1.80
CA SER A 646 -24.57 17.57 -2.92
C SER A 646 -23.45 16.63 -2.47
N GLN A 647 -23.34 15.46 -3.10
CA GLN A 647 -22.38 14.40 -2.73
C GLN A 647 -20.91 14.89 -2.67
N TYR A 648 -20.55 15.96 -3.38
CA TYR A 648 -19.17 16.42 -3.54
C TYR A 648 -18.98 17.95 -3.46
N GLY A 649 -19.75 18.64 -2.62
CA GLY A 649 -19.28 19.97 -2.19
C GLY A 649 -20.15 21.16 -2.53
N SER A 650 -21.45 21.08 -2.35
CA SER A 650 -22.25 22.29 -2.24
C SER A 650 -23.48 22.05 -1.40
N PHE A 651 -23.70 22.90 -0.40
CA PHE A 651 -25.05 23.00 0.12
C PHE A 651 -25.96 23.63 -0.94
N GLY A 652 -27.23 23.26 -0.93
CA GLY A 652 -28.25 24.02 -1.65
C GLY A 652 -28.59 25.33 -0.92
N PRO A 653 -29.35 26.23 -1.57
CA PRO A 653 -29.90 27.40 -0.90
C PRO A 653 -30.66 26.99 0.37
N ILE A 654 -30.42 27.71 1.47
CA ILE A 654 -31.25 27.57 2.67
C ILE A 654 -32.35 28.62 2.56
N ASP A 655 -33.58 28.16 2.43
CA ASP A 655 -34.78 28.97 2.58
C ASP A 655 -35.79 28.15 3.39
N THR A 656 -35.65 28.20 4.71
CA THR A 656 -36.43 27.39 5.64
C THR A 656 -36.98 28.25 6.78
N THR A 657 -38.05 27.75 7.38
CA THR A 657 -38.60 28.31 8.61
C THR A 657 -38.35 27.33 9.74
N ALA A 658 -37.71 27.82 10.80
CA ALA A 658 -37.71 27.16 12.10
C ALA A 658 -38.78 27.83 12.97
N PRO A 659 -39.28 27.20 14.05
CA PRO A 659 -40.24 27.84 14.96
C PRO A 659 -39.75 29.23 15.39
N GLY A 660 -40.42 30.27 14.92
CA GLY A 660 -40.11 31.68 15.23
C GLY A 660 -39.01 32.35 14.40
N PHE A 661 -38.37 31.67 13.43
CA PHE A 661 -37.26 32.23 12.64
C PHE A 661 -37.39 31.97 11.14
N THR A 662 -37.06 32.98 10.33
CA THR A 662 -36.75 32.83 8.91
C THR A 662 -35.25 32.67 8.73
N ILE A 663 -34.83 31.67 7.95
CA ILE A 663 -33.43 31.33 7.69
C ILE A 663 -33.17 31.47 6.19
N LYS A 664 -32.26 32.38 5.82
CA LYS A 664 -31.84 32.57 4.42
C LYS A 664 -30.34 32.51 4.30
N GLY A 665 -29.83 31.58 3.50
CA GLY A 665 -28.39 31.34 3.37
C GLY A 665 -27.96 31.09 1.94
N THR A 666 -26.75 31.56 1.62
CA THR A 666 -26.06 31.18 0.39
C THR A 666 -24.78 30.45 0.78
N PRO A 667 -24.69 29.15 0.53
CA PRO A 667 -23.50 28.40 0.88
C PRO A 667 -22.33 28.71 -0.03
N LYS A 668 -21.13 28.55 0.51
CA LYS A 668 -19.88 28.67 -0.25
C LYS A 668 -19.42 27.28 -0.69
N ALA A 669 -18.75 27.24 -1.83
CA ALA A 669 -18.04 26.03 -2.22
C ALA A 669 -16.98 25.71 -1.17
N PRO A 670 -16.82 24.44 -0.78
CA PRO A 670 -15.77 24.05 0.14
C PRO A 670 -14.39 24.25 -0.48
N THR A 671 -13.41 24.49 0.37
CA THR A 671 -12.00 24.50 -0.05
C THR A 671 -11.44 23.09 0.04
N CYS A 672 -10.65 22.68 -0.97
CA CYS A 672 -10.20 21.30 -1.15
C CYS A 672 -11.37 20.29 -1.25
N PRO A 673 -12.34 20.48 -2.16
CA PRO A 673 -13.46 19.55 -2.29
C PRO A 673 -12.94 18.13 -2.53
N PRO A 674 -13.62 17.10 -2.01
CA PRO A 674 -13.29 15.72 -2.33
C PRO A 674 -13.34 15.55 -3.84
N ASP A 675 -12.26 15.06 -4.46
CA ASP A 675 -12.28 14.75 -5.88
C ASP A 675 -12.64 13.26 -6.09
N ALA A 676 -13.13 12.94 -7.29
CA ALA A 676 -13.45 11.55 -7.66
C ALA A 676 -12.20 10.67 -7.84
N ASN A 677 -11.00 11.26 -7.74
CA ASN A 677 -9.72 10.59 -7.97
C ASN A 677 -8.93 10.38 -6.67
N THR A 678 -9.46 10.81 -5.53
CA THR A 678 -8.85 10.67 -4.21
C THR A 678 -8.89 9.19 -3.90
N PRO A 679 -7.77 8.52 -3.59
CA PRO A 679 -7.79 7.11 -3.29
C PRO A 679 -8.71 6.80 -2.09
N ARG A 680 -9.67 5.89 -2.25
CA ARG A 680 -10.65 5.49 -1.22
C ARG A 680 -10.71 3.98 -1.06
#